data_AF-A0A0M0KAQ3-F1
#
_entry.id   AF-A0A0M0KAQ3-F1
#
_cell.length_a   1.000
_cell.length_b   1.000
_cell.length_c   1.000
_cell.angle_alpha   90.00
_cell.angle_beta   90.00
_cell.angle_gamma   90.00
#
_symmetry.space_group_name_H-M   'P 1'
#
loop_
_entity.id
_entity.type
_entity.pdbx_description
1 polymer ?
#
loop_
_entity_poly.entity_id
_entity_poly.type
_entity_poly.pdbx_seq_one_letter_code
_entity_poly.pdbx_strand_id
1 'polypeptide(L)'
;MRADIALQAAISTRRKPELEAAIASHGPTGSRSVVESLKQAIGAAAAVVGRVESADVEANKARPLLEAALAAEDAATTQLQLAEAEAGAAEGMHTLGDQLDEACNEARGQVLDLERELQAAKAQQEELKGILEQNELALDEASKQDRMASFDLMTRSNSVTAAQKQKALDTLAAETAKLAATKAQLAAASQRVASLVGSLQKQTLKAEEIADELRRELERYTTEMRLLRARMLQAREARTQAEDDRRAAERAATLAASHVKEAISELFSAVSALGDLLAKCSPSVAQEAEAKRQLLANTALKSSLHAGDGAALAAAAQTYLPYCSREVALMVQQALDKALHELLSTGDGAALSAAAPVSVHCSPDVAQAVHELLAAVGEMEEGLQRAMGSGDVNAMIAALQQHGEAIRWCPRRVGECEAKVLEHALASRDALRIGSWLQRIERRLSPAVVASAHDALRTILTADAALKRSIGSGELFTSALGDLLTKCSPSVAQEAEAKRQLLANTALKSSLHAGDGAALAAAAQTYLPYCSREVALVVQQTLGAVGAVEKMLQAALLSDHVPGLEQALQYADPKWNPSGVAACKARLEARLWEARRDDVEHVRRMRAKNVGPGQMDRVRKSIWYTLDQLAAFVDVSAPDWSIVGDTWVVG
;
A
#
# COMPACT_ATOMS: atom_id res chain seq x y z
N MET A 1 34.80 -42.30 -42.22
CA MET A 1 35.95 -42.77 -41.38
C MET A 1 36.67 -44.01 -41.93
N ARG A 2 36.14 -45.25 -41.86
CA ARG A 2 36.88 -46.43 -42.40
C ARG A 2 37.01 -46.44 -43.95
N ALA A 3 36.02 -45.89 -44.66
CA ALA A 3 36.05 -45.76 -46.12
C ALA A 3 37.00 -44.63 -46.61
N ASP A 4 37.10 -43.52 -45.87
CA ASP A 4 37.99 -42.39 -46.19
C ASP A 4 39.47 -42.74 -45.95
N ILE A 5 39.78 -43.43 -44.85
CA ILE A 5 41.14 -43.92 -44.58
C ILE A 5 41.59 -44.90 -45.68
N ALA A 6 40.67 -45.74 -46.19
CA ALA A 6 40.95 -46.63 -47.31
C ALA A 6 41.13 -45.88 -48.64
N LEU A 7 40.40 -44.80 -48.88
CA LEU A 7 40.54 -43.94 -50.07
C LEU A 7 41.84 -43.13 -50.03
N GLN A 8 42.23 -42.59 -48.87
CA GLN A 8 43.49 -41.88 -48.64
C GLN A 8 44.70 -42.80 -48.73
N ALA A 9 44.59 -44.02 -48.20
CA ALA A 9 45.59 -45.07 -48.38
C ALA A 9 45.72 -45.45 -49.86
N ALA A 10 44.60 -45.60 -50.59
CA ALA A 10 44.61 -45.91 -52.02
C ALA A 10 45.17 -44.79 -52.90
N ILE A 11 44.88 -43.52 -52.58
CA ILE A 11 45.40 -42.34 -53.31
C ILE A 11 46.90 -42.15 -53.03
N SER A 12 47.36 -42.29 -51.78
CA SER A 12 48.78 -42.11 -51.44
C SER A 12 49.68 -43.26 -51.94
N THR A 13 49.13 -44.47 -52.12
CA THR A 13 49.91 -45.65 -52.54
C THR A 13 49.83 -45.94 -54.03
N ARG A 14 48.72 -45.66 -54.73
CA ARG A 14 48.59 -45.97 -56.17
C ARG A 14 49.21 -44.94 -57.11
N ARG A 15 49.37 -43.67 -56.72
CA ARG A 15 49.78 -42.60 -57.65
C ARG A 15 51.16 -41.97 -57.38
N LYS A 16 51.79 -42.29 -56.25
CA LYS A 16 53.16 -41.85 -55.94
C LYS A 16 54.20 -42.19 -57.03
N PRO A 17 54.22 -43.42 -57.62
CA PRO A 17 55.17 -43.72 -58.70
C PRO A 17 54.82 -43.04 -60.04
N GLU A 18 53.54 -42.76 -60.31
CA GLU A 18 53.11 -42.06 -61.53
C GLU A 18 53.46 -40.57 -61.50
N LEU A 19 53.41 -39.95 -60.31
CA LEU A 19 53.86 -38.59 -60.08
C LEU A 19 55.40 -38.47 -60.18
N GLU A 20 56.14 -39.41 -59.61
CA GLU A 20 57.61 -39.47 -59.73
C GLU A 20 58.04 -39.68 -61.19
N ALA A 21 57.30 -40.47 -61.97
CA ALA A 21 57.52 -40.67 -63.40
C ALA A 21 57.19 -39.43 -64.26
N ALA A 22 56.12 -38.69 -63.95
CA ALA A 22 55.77 -37.45 -64.64
C ALA A 22 56.72 -36.28 -64.33
N ILE A 23 57.35 -36.28 -63.15
CA ILE A 23 58.40 -35.32 -62.78
C ILE A 23 59.72 -35.63 -63.51
N ALA A 24 60.01 -36.91 -63.78
CA ALA A 24 61.19 -37.32 -64.51
C ALA A 24 61.13 -36.96 -66.02
N SER A 25 59.93 -36.76 -66.57
CA SER A 25 59.73 -36.49 -68.01
C SER A 25 59.72 -35.00 -68.41
N HIS A 26 59.82 -34.07 -67.46
CA HIS A 26 59.87 -32.63 -67.74
C HIS A 26 61.23 -32.01 -67.40
N GLY A 27 61.89 -31.49 -68.44
CA GLY A 27 63.24 -30.93 -68.40
C GLY A 27 63.44 -29.69 -67.51
N PRO A 28 64.71 -29.29 -67.30
CA PRO A 28 65.11 -28.40 -66.24
C PRO A 28 64.96 -26.94 -66.69
N THR A 29 64.01 -26.22 -66.08
CA THR A 29 64.12 -24.82 -65.60
C THR A 29 62.69 -24.29 -65.39
N GLY A 30 62.26 -24.17 -64.13
CA GLY A 30 60.96 -23.61 -63.75
C GLY A 30 60.03 -24.57 -62.98
N SER A 31 59.75 -25.75 -63.56
CA SER A 31 58.71 -26.69 -63.07
C SER A 31 59.04 -27.40 -61.75
N ARG A 32 60.32 -27.74 -61.51
CA ARG A 32 60.74 -28.52 -60.33
C ARG A 32 60.55 -27.77 -59.01
N SER A 33 60.75 -26.45 -59.00
CA SER A 33 60.56 -25.62 -57.79
C SER A 33 59.08 -25.49 -57.41
N VAL A 34 58.20 -25.38 -58.40
CA VAL A 34 56.75 -25.29 -58.22
C VAL A 34 56.20 -26.62 -57.71
N VAL A 35 56.68 -27.75 -58.24
CA VAL A 35 56.27 -29.09 -57.81
C VAL A 35 56.75 -29.41 -56.38
N GLU A 36 57.97 -29.03 -55.99
CA GLU A 36 58.44 -29.20 -54.61
C GLU A 36 57.71 -28.27 -53.63
N SER A 37 57.42 -27.03 -54.05
CA SER A 37 56.59 -26.11 -53.26
C SER A 37 55.17 -26.65 -53.07
N LEU A 38 54.61 -27.30 -54.09
CA LEU A 38 53.31 -27.96 -54.03
C LEU A 38 53.33 -29.16 -53.07
N LYS A 39 54.37 -30.01 -53.12
CA LYS A 39 54.53 -31.13 -52.18
C LYS A 39 54.65 -30.67 -50.73
N GLN A 40 55.40 -29.59 -50.48
CA GLN A 40 55.49 -28.99 -49.14
C GLN A 40 54.15 -28.41 -48.67
N ALA A 41 53.44 -27.68 -49.53
CA ALA A 41 52.11 -27.15 -49.22
C ALA A 41 51.10 -28.27 -48.93
N ILE A 42 51.17 -29.36 -49.69
CA ILE A 42 50.34 -30.56 -49.48
C ILE A 42 50.68 -31.27 -48.16
N GLY A 43 51.95 -31.38 -47.79
CA GLY A 43 52.39 -31.96 -46.52
C GLY A 43 51.97 -31.11 -45.32
N ALA A 44 52.11 -29.78 -45.43
CA ALA A 44 51.65 -28.84 -44.43
C ALA A 44 50.12 -28.91 -44.25
N ALA A 45 49.36 -28.98 -45.35
CA ALA A 45 47.92 -29.10 -45.30
C ALA A 45 47.44 -30.40 -44.61
N ALA A 46 48.14 -31.53 -44.81
CA ALA A 46 47.82 -32.79 -44.13
C ALA A 46 48.07 -32.72 -42.61
N ALA A 47 49.13 -32.00 -42.19
CA ALA A 47 49.40 -31.78 -40.76
C ALA A 47 48.32 -30.89 -40.10
N VAL A 48 47.85 -29.86 -40.81
CA VAL A 48 46.75 -29.00 -40.33
C VAL A 48 45.46 -29.82 -40.19
N VAL A 49 45.12 -30.70 -41.15
CA VAL A 49 43.96 -31.60 -41.05
C VAL A 49 44.02 -32.47 -39.80
N GLY A 50 45.17 -33.04 -39.46
CA GLY A 50 45.32 -33.83 -38.24
C GLY A 50 45.10 -33.02 -36.94
N ARG A 51 45.52 -31.75 -36.92
CA ARG A 51 45.27 -30.84 -35.78
C ARG A 51 43.79 -30.47 -35.65
N VAL A 52 43.12 -30.27 -36.77
CA VAL A 52 41.68 -29.96 -36.82
C VAL A 52 40.86 -31.14 -36.30
N GLU A 53 41.16 -32.37 -36.74
CA GLU A 53 40.48 -33.58 -36.25
C GLU A 53 40.68 -33.78 -34.74
N SER A 54 41.87 -33.47 -34.21
CA SER A 54 42.14 -33.53 -32.77
C SER A 54 41.32 -32.50 -31.99
N ALA A 55 41.28 -31.24 -32.45
CA ALA A 55 40.51 -30.17 -31.81
C ALA A 55 38.99 -30.46 -31.87
N ASP A 56 38.51 -31.07 -32.95
CA ASP A 56 37.11 -31.44 -33.14
C ASP A 56 36.67 -32.57 -32.17
N VAL A 57 37.57 -33.52 -31.86
CA VAL A 57 37.33 -34.54 -30.84
C VAL A 57 37.23 -33.94 -29.43
N GLU A 58 38.04 -32.93 -29.11
CA GLU A 58 37.96 -32.21 -27.85
C GLU A 58 36.65 -31.41 -27.72
N ALA A 59 36.26 -30.70 -28.78
CA ALA A 59 35.00 -29.95 -28.83
C ALA A 59 33.77 -30.87 -28.68
N ASN A 60 33.76 -32.02 -29.35
CA ASN A 60 32.67 -32.99 -29.26
C ASN A 60 32.54 -33.64 -27.87
N LYS A 61 33.61 -33.67 -27.07
CA LYS A 61 33.55 -34.11 -25.66
C LYS A 61 33.07 -33.02 -24.72
N ALA A 62 33.46 -31.76 -24.96
CA ALA A 62 33.11 -30.63 -24.09
C ALA A 62 31.63 -30.23 -24.18
N ARG A 63 31.02 -30.36 -25.37
CA ARG A 63 29.63 -29.94 -25.63
C ARG A 63 28.56 -30.64 -24.76
N PRO A 64 28.49 -31.98 -24.69
CA PRO A 64 27.49 -32.65 -23.84
C PRO A 64 27.71 -32.41 -22.34
N LEU A 65 28.96 -32.13 -21.91
CA LEU A 65 29.25 -31.77 -20.53
C LEU A 65 28.70 -30.39 -20.17
N LEU A 66 28.78 -29.43 -21.09
CA LEU A 66 28.17 -28.11 -20.91
C LEU A 66 26.65 -28.18 -20.87
N GLU A 67 26.02 -28.95 -21.76
CA GLU A 67 24.56 -29.16 -21.76
C GLU A 67 24.08 -29.81 -20.46
N ALA A 68 24.81 -30.82 -19.95
CA ALA A 68 24.49 -31.44 -18.67
C ALA A 68 24.65 -30.47 -17.49
N ALA A 69 25.68 -29.62 -17.50
CA ALA A 69 25.91 -28.63 -16.45
C ALA A 69 24.83 -27.53 -16.42
N LEU A 70 24.40 -27.06 -17.60
CA LEU A 70 23.28 -26.12 -17.73
C LEU A 70 21.98 -26.72 -17.19
N ALA A 71 21.66 -27.96 -17.55
CA ALA A 71 20.48 -28.64 -17.03
C ALA A 71 20.51 -28.85 -15.50
N ALA A 72 21.70 -29.10 -14.94
CA ALA A 72 21.90 -29.21 -13.50
C ALA A 72 21.70 -27.86 -12.78
N GLU A 73 22.16 -26.75 -13.36
CA GLU A 73 21.91 -25.41 -12.83
C GLU A 73 20.43 -25.03 -12.90
N ASP A 74 19.74 -25.33 -14.00
CA ASP A 74 18.29 -25.11 -14.13
C ASP A 74 17.50 -25.91 -13.09
N ALA A 75 17.90 -27.16 -12.82
CA ALA A 75 17.30 -27.96 -11.76
C ALA A 75 17.55 -27.37 -10.36
N ALA A 76 18.77 -26.91 -10.09
CA ALA A 76 19.13 -26.32 -8.80
C ALA A 76 18.45 -24.96 -8.57
N THR A 77 18.32 -24.12 -9.60
CA THR A 77 17.60 -22.85 -9.53
C THR A 77 16.11 -23.07 -9.28
N THR A 78 15.50 -24.07 -9.93
CA THR A 78 14.10 -24.44 -9.69
C THR A 78 13.89 -24.91 -8.25
N GLN A 79 14.81 -25.72 -7.70
CA GLN A 79 14.75 -26.16 -6.31
C GLN A 79 14.89 -25.00 -5.31
N LEU A 80 15.77 -24.04 -5.58
CA LEU A 80 15.90 -22.83 -4.77
C LEU A 80 14.62 -21.99 -4.78
N GLN A 81 14.00 -21.79 -5.96
CA GLN A 81 12.75 -21.05 -6.09
C GLN A 81 11.60 -21.72 -5.33
N LEU A 82 11.50 -23.04 -5.37
CA LEU A 82 10.52 -23.79 -4.59
C LEU A 82 10.75 -23.60 -3.08
N ALA A 83 12.00 -23.69 -2.61
CA ALA A 83 12.34 -23.47 -1.20
C ALA A 83 12.05 -22.03 -0.74
N GLU A 84 12.29 -21.03 -1.60
CA GLU A 84 11.97 -19.62 -1.35
C GLU A 84 10.45 -19.37 -1.34
N ALA A 85 9.70 -20.04 -2.20
CA ALA A 85 8.23 -19.98 -2.19
C ALA A 85 7.64 -20.62 -0.92
N GLU A 86 8.17 -21.77 -0.48
CA GLU A 86 7.81 -22.38 0.81
C GLU A 86 8.14 -21.44 1.98
N ALA A 87 9.26 -20.70 1.91
CA ALA A 87 9.62 -19.68 2.90
C ALA A 87 8.59 -18.55 2.98
N GLY A 88 8.17 -18.02 1.82
CA GLY A 88 7.14 -16.99 1.76
C GLY A 88 5.79 -17.47 2.28
N ALA A 89 5.44 -18.75 2.07
CA ALA A 89 4.23 -19.34 2.65
C ALA A 89 4.31 -19.46 4.18
N ALA A 90 5.51 -19.73 4.73
CA ALA A 90 5.75 -19.75 6.17
C ALA A 90 5.63 -18.37 6.83
N GLU A 91 5.93 -17.28 6.10
CA GLU A 91 5.62 -15.92 6.59
C GLU A 91 4.11 -15.69 6.76
N GLY A 92 3.27 -16.34 5.95
CA GLY A 92 1.82 -16.34 6.14
C GLY A 92 1.37 -16.94 7.48
N MET A 93 2.14 -17.85 8.08
CA MET A 93 1.85 -18.42 9.41
C MET A 93 2.09 -17.43 10.56
N HIS A 94 2.87 -16.36 10.36
CA HIS A 94 2.97 -15.29 11.36
C HIS A 94 1.62 -14.65 11.62
N THR A 95 0.76 -14.54 10.60
CA THR A 95 -0.58 -13.97 10.77
C THR A 95 -1.50 -14.81 11.64
N LEU A 96 -1.31 -16.13 11.66
CA LEU A 96 -2.02 -17.05 12.58
C LEU A 96 -1.49 -16.92 14.01
N GLY A 97 -0.16 -16.81 14.16
CA GLY A 97 0.47 -16.52 15.46
C GLY A 97 -0.02 -15.21 16.07
N ASP A 98 -0.06 -14.14 15.27
CA ASP A 98 -0.57 -12.83 15.69
C ASP A 98 -2.05 -12.90 16.11
N GLN A 99 -2.88 -13.66 15.39
CA GLN A 99 -4.29 -13.87 15.73
C GLN A 99 -4.48 -14.62 17.04
N LEU A 100 -3.65 -15.64 17.31
CA LEU A 100 -3.70 -16.38 18.57
C LEU A 100 -3.14 -15.57 19.74
N ASP A 101 -2.11 -14.76 19.52
CA ASP A 101 -1.59 -13.81 20.51
C ASP A 101 -2.66 -12.76 20.86
N GLU A 102 -3.37 -12.23 19.88
CA GLU A 102 -4.49 -11.30 20.09
C GLU A 102 -5.62 -11.97 20.89
N ALA A 103 -6.04 -13.19 20.49
CA ALA A 103 -7.05 -13.96 21.21
C ALA A 103 -6.63 -14.28 22.65
N CYS A 104 -5.35 -14.58 22.89
CA CYS A 104 -4.81 -14.82 24.22
C CYS A 104 -4.85 -13.54 25.09
N ASN A 105 -4.50 -12.39 24.51
CA ASN A 105 -4.55 -11.10 25.19
C ASN A 105 -5.99 -10.68 25.53
N GLU A 106 -6.93 -10.90 24.61
CA GLU A 106 -8.36 -10.66 24.86
C GLU A 106 -8.90 -11.54 25.99
N ALA A 107 -8.62 -12.85 25.95
CA ALA A 107 -9.05 -13.78 26.99
C ALA A 107 -8.48 -13.39 28.36
N ARG A 108 -7.21 -12.98 28.41
CA ARG A 108 -6.56 -12.49 29.64
C ARG A 108 -7.18 -11.17 30.13
N GLY A 109 -7.52 -10.26 29.23
CA GLY A 109 -8.25 -9.03 29.55
C GLY A 109 -9.60 -9.31 30.21
N GLN A 110 -10.38 -10.23 29.64
CA GLN A 110 -11.67 -10.64 30.19
C GLN A 110 -11.55 -11.26 31.59
N VAL A 111 -10.52 -12.07 31.84
CA VAL A 111 -10.24 -12.61 33.18
C VAL A 111 -9.95 -11.49 34.18
N LEU A 112 -9.10 -10.52 33.81
CA LEU A 112 -8.76 -9.39 34.68
C LEU A 112 -9.99 -8.51 35.01
N ASP A 113 -10.86 -8.29 34.05
CA ASP A 113 -12.09 -7.50 34.27
C ASP A 113 -13.06 -8.25 35.18
N LEU A 114 -13.24 -9.57 34.98
CA LEU A 114 -14.03 -10.41 35.88
C LEU A 114 -13.43 -10.49 37.29
N GLU A 115 -12.10 -10.50 37.42
CA GLU A 115 -11.41 -10.45 38.73
C GLU A 115 -11.70 -9.14 39.45
N ARG A 116 -11.65 -8.00 38.75
CA ARG A 116 -11.99 -6.68 39.30
C ARG A 116 -13.45 -6.62 39.73
N GLU A 117 -14.37 -7.11 38.89
CA GLU A 117 -15.80 -7.17 39.24
C GLU A 117 -16.07 -8.09 40.43
N LEU A 118 -15.37 -9.22 40.51
CA LEU A 118 -15.47 -10.14 41.65
C LEU A 118 -14.96 -9.51 42.93
N GLN A 119 -13.85 -8.75 42.88
CA GLN A 119 -13.33 -8.02 44.03
C GLN A 119 -14.32 -6.94 44.50
N ALA A 120 -14.90 -6.18 43.58
CA ALA A 120 -15.92 -5.18 43.89
C ALA A 120 -17.17 -5.82 44.53
N ALA A 121 -17.63 -6.95 43.98
CA ALA A 121 -18.78 -7.68 44.52
C ALA A 121 -18.50 -8.28 45.91
N LYS A 122 -17.29 -8.79 46.16
CA LYS A 122 -16.85 -9.24 47.49
C LYS A 122 -16.80 -8.10 48.50
N ALA A 123 -16.30 -6.92 48.09
CA ALA A 123 -16.28 -5.74 48.94
C ALA A 123 -17.70 -5.30 49.35
N GLN A 124 -18.63 -5.27 48.39
CA GLN A 124 -20.05 -4.99 48.67
C GLN A 124 -20.68 -6.03 49.61
N GLN A 125 -20.33 -7.31 49.46
CA GLN A 125 -20.81 -8.37 50.33
C GLN A 125 -20.31 -8.18 51.78
N GLU A 126 -19.04 -7.84 51.98
CA GLU A 126 -18.48 -7.55 53.31
C GLU A 126 -19.09 -6.30 53.95
N GLU A 127 -19.32 -5.24 53.17
CA GLU A 127 -20.02 -4.04 53.67
C GLU A 127 -21.44 -4.37 54.16
N LEU A 128 -22.19 -5.17 53.38
CA LEU A 128 -23.54 -5.62 53.77
C LEU A 128 -23.52 -6.51 55.02
N LYS A 129 -22.48 -7.33 55.23
CA LYS A 129 -22.32 -8.09 56.49
C LYS A 129 -22.13 -7.16 57.68
N GLY A 130 -21.28 -6.13 57.54
CA GLY A 130 -21.08 -5.14 58.60
C GLY A 130 -22.36 -4.37 58.95
N ILE A 131 -23.15 -3.98 57.94
CA ILE A 131 -24.46 -3.35 58.15
C ILE A 131 -25.44 -4.32 58.81
N LEU A 132 -25.40 -5.60 58.44
CA LEU A 132 -26.23 -6.64 59.05
C LEU A 132 -25.97 -6.72 60.56
N GLU A 133 -24.70 -6.80 60.97
CA GLU A 133 -24.29 -6.88 62.37
C GLU A 133 -24.75 -5.63 63.15
N GLN A 134 -24.65 -4.45 62.55
CA GLN A 134 -25.17 -3.20 63.15
C GLN A 134 -26.70 -3.24 63.33
N ASN A 135 -27.43 -3.75 62.34
CA ASN A 135 -28.89 -3.89 62.42
C ASN A 135 -29.31 -4.95 63.45
N GLU A 136 -28.55 -6.03 63.63
CA GLU A 136 -28.79 -7.03 64.68
C GLU A 136 -28.62 -6.42 66.08
N LEU A 137 -27.56 -5.63 66.29
CA LEU A 137 -27.35 -4.89 67.55
C LEU A 137 -28.45 -3.84 67.80
N ALA A 138 -28.89 -3.12 66.77
CA ALA A 138 -29.97 -2.14 66.88
C ALA A 138 -31.32 -2.80 67.22
N LEU A 139 -31.60 -3.96 66.63
CA LEU A 139 -32.80 -4.73 66.92
C LEU A 139 -32.81 -5.29 68.35
N ASP A 140 -31.66 -5.76 68.85
CA ASP A 140 -31.50 -6.21 70.23
C ASP A 140 -31.75 -5.06 71.22
N GLU A 141 -31.25 -3.86 70.92
CA GLU A 141 -31.45 -2.69 71.76
C GLU A 141 -32.92 -2.20 71.73
N ALA A 142 -33.55 -2.17 70.55
CA ALA A 142 -34.99 -1.90 70.41
C ALA A 142 -35.83 -2.92 71.19
N SER A 143 -35.43 -4.19 71.17
CA SER A 143 -36.08 -5.27 71.94
C SER A 143 -35.95 -5.07 73.45
N LYS A 144 -34.82 -4.56 73.94
CA LYS A 144 -34.66 -4.21 75.36
C LYS A 144 -35.53 -3.02 75.73
N GLN A 145 -35.55 -1.97 74.92
CA GLN A 145 -36.38 -0.78 75.14
C GLN A 145 -37.88 -1.14 75.17
N ASP A 146 -38.32 -2.06 74.30
CA ASP A 146 -39.67 -2.59 74.30
C ASP A 146 -40.03 -3.32 75.61
N ARG A 147 -39.11 -4.14 76.14
CA ARG A 147 -39.28 -4.84 77.43
C ARG A 147 -39.33 -3.87 78.60
N MET A 148 -38.49 -2.84 78.61
CA MET A 148 -38.49 -1.80 79.64
C MET A 148 -39.80 -1.01 79.61
N ALA A 149 -40.25 -0.58 78.43
CA ALA A 149 -41.52 0.13 78.26
C ALA A 149 -42.74 -0.73 78.65
N SER A 150 -42.70 -2.05 78.37
CA SER A 150 -43.73 -2.99 78.86
C SER A 150 -43.80 -3.02 80.39
N PHE A 151 -42.65 -3.10 81.06
CA PHE A 151 -42.57 -3.14 82.51
C PHE A 151 -43.05 -1.83 83.15
N ASP A 152 -42.66 -0.69 82.58
CA ASP A 152 -43.11 0.63 83.04
C ASP A 152 -44.61 0.83 82.87
N LEU A 153 -45.20 0.32 81.78
CA LEU A 153 -46.65 0.33 81.58
C LEU A 153 -47.39 -0.53 82.62
N MET A 154 -46.79 -1.66 83.01
CA MET A 154 -47.35 -2.57 84.02
C MET A 154 -47.29 -1.98 85.44
N THR A 155 -46.32 -1.11 85.72
CA THR A 155 -46.11 -0.49 87.03
C THR A 155 -46.75 0.90 87.17
N ARG A 156 -46.80 1.69 86.09
CA ARG A 156 -47.36 3.05 86.03
C ARG A 156 -48.26 3.16 84.80
N SER A 157 -49.52 2.75 84.93
CA SER A 157 -50.46 2.78 83.81
C SER A 157 -51.06 4.17 83.61
N ASN A 158 -50.50 4.93 82.66
CA ASN A 158 -51.03 6.23 82.23
C ASN A 158 -50.84 6.45 80.72
N SER A 159 -51.40 7.54 80.19
CA SER A 159 -51.37 7.82 78.74
C SER A 159 -49.95 8.04 78.18
N VAL A 160 -49.01 8.50 79.01
CA VAL A 160 -47.61 8.74 78.60
C VAL A 160 -46.85 7.42 78.47
N THR A 161 -47.02 6.50 79.42
CA THR A 161 -46.38 5.17 79.34
C THR A 161 -46.96 4.33 78.19
N ALA A 162 -48.26 4.48 77.89
CA ALA A 162 -48.88 3.88 76.71
C ALA A 162 -48.31 4.41 75.39
N ALA A 163 -48.10 5.72 75.27
CA ALA A 163 -47.48 6.32 74.08
C ALA A 163 -46.00 5.89 73.91
N GLN A 164 -45.25 5.77 75.03
CA GLN A 164 -43.88 5.27 75.01
C GLN A 164 -43.79 3.80 74.58
N LYS A 165 -44.72 2.96 75.03
CA LYS A 165 -44.82 1.56 74.59
C LYS A 165 -45.13 1.45 73.09
N GLN A 166 -46.08 2.24 72.59
CA GLN A 166 -46.39 2.24 71.16
C GLN A 166 -45.18 2.65 70.32
N LYS A 167 -44.47 3.71 70.73
CA LYS A 167 -43.23 4.16 70.06
C LYS A 167 -42.14 3.07 70.05
N ALA A 168 -41.99 2.30 71.13
CA ALA A 168 -41.03 1.20 71.20
C ALA A 168 -41.40 0.06 70.24
N LEU A 169 -42.68 -0.28 70.13
CA LEU A 169 -43.19 -1.26 69.15
C LEU A 169 -42.99 -0.80 67.71
N ASP A 170 -43.27 0.47 67.41
CA ASP A 170 -43.06 1.05 66.08
C ASP A 170 -41.57 1.02 65.70
N THR A 171 -40.69 1.29 66.67
CA THR A 171 -39.23 1.21 66.49
C THR A 171 -38.76 -0.23 66.24
N LEU A 172 -39.28 -1.19 67.00
CA LEU A 172 -38.98 -2.62 66.81
C LEU A 172 -39.46 -3.13 65.44
N ALA A 173 -40.65 -2.71 65.00
CA ALA A 173 -41.18 -3.05 63.67
C ALA A 173 -40.31 -2.45 62.54
N ALA A 174 -39.81 -1.22 62.71
CA ALA A 174 -38.91 -0.60 61.76
C ALA A 174 -37.54 -1.32 61.68
N GLU A 175 -36.95 -1.69 62.82
CA GLU A 175 -35.66 -2.39 62.87
C GLU A 175 -35.76 -3.83 62.35
N THR A 176 -36.86 -4.55 62.61
CA THR A 176 -37.08 -5.88 62.02
C THR A 176 -37.22 -5.84 60.49
N ALA A 177 -37.91 -4.82 59.96
CA ALA A 177 -38.00 -4.61 58.51
C ALA A 177 -36.65 -4.28 57.87
N LYS A 178 -35.84 -3.42 58.51
CA LYS A 178 -34.47 -3.12 58.06
C LYS A 178 -33.58 -4.36 58.04
N LEU A 179 -33.61 -5.16 59.11
CA LEU A 179 -32.86 -6.41 59.20
C LEU A 179 -33.24 -7.40 58.08
N ALA A 180 -34.54 -7.57 57.83
CA ALA A 180 -35.02 -8.46 56.77
C ALA A 180 -34.57 -7.98 55.38
N ALA A 181 -34.63 -6.67 55.13
CA ALA A 181 -34.15 -6.07 53.89
C ALA A 181 -32.65 -6.28 53.68
N THR A 182 -31.82 -6.09 54.71
CA THR A 182 -30.36 -6.31 54.62
C THR A 182 -30.00 -7.78 54.46
N LYS A 183 -30.74 -8.72 55.08
CA LYS A 183 -30.57 -10.17 54.85
C LYS A 183 -30.86 -10.55 53.40
N ALA A 184 -31.91 -9.99 52.80
CA ALA A 184 -32.24 -10.22 51.40
C ALA A 184 -31.16 -9.66 50.44
N GLN A 185 -30.66 -8.44 50.72
CA GLN A 185 -29.57 -7.83 49.96
C GLN A 185 -28.27 -8.64 50.05
N LEU A 186 -27.91 -9.13 51.25
CA LEU A 186 -26.72 -9.98 51.45
C LEU A 186 -26.83 -11.31 50.71
N ALA A 187 -28.02 -11.94 50.68
CA ALA A 187 -28.26 -13.16 49.92
C ALA A 187 -28.07 -12.94 48.41
N ALA A 188 -28.61 -11.83 47.87
CA ALA A 188 -28.43 -11.45 46.47
C ALA A 188 -26.95 -11.16 46.12
N ALA A 189 -26.23 -10.45 46.99
CA ALA A 189 -24.79 -10.20 46.84
C ALA A 189 -23.98 -11.51 46.84
N SER A 190 -24.32 -12.44 47.74
CA SER A 190 -23.67 -13.76 47.83
C SER A 190 -23.88 -14.59 46.57
N GLN A 191 -25.10 -14.58 46.01
CA GLN A 191 -25.40 -15.25 44.75
C GLN A 191 -24.65 -14.64 43.56
N ARG A 192 -24.52 -13.31 43.53
CA ARG A 192 -23.74 -12.59 42.51
C ARG A 192 -22.26 -12.98 42.57
N VAL A 193 -21.66 -13.03 43.76
CA VAL A 193 -20.27 -13.49 43.96
C VAL A 193 -20.11 -14.93 43.46
N ALA A 194 -21.01 -15.84 43.82
CA ALA A 194 -20.96 -17.23 43.36
C ALA A 194 -21.05 -17.36 41.83
N SER A 195 -21.92 -16.57 41.18
CA SER A 195 -22.03 -16.52 39.72
C SER A 195 -20.75 -16.00 39.06
N LEU A 196 -20.16 -14.93 39.60
CA LEU A 196 -18.92 -14.34 39.08
C LEU A 196 -17.73 -15.30 39.21
N VAL A 197 -17.63 -16.03 40.33
CA VAL A 197 -16.62 -17.10 40.50
C VAL A 197 -16.77 -18.17 39.41
N GLY A 198 -17.99 -18.65 39.14
CA GLY A 198 -18.23 -19.64 38.11
C GLY A 198 -17.91 -19.15 36.69
N SER A 199 -18.21 -17.88 36.39
CA SER A 199 -17.85 -17.26 35.10
C SER A 199 -16.34 -17.09 34.96
N LEU A 200 -15.66 -16.65 36.02
CA LEU A 200 -14.21 -16.48 36.05
C LEU A 200 -13.49 -17.81 35.84
N GLN A 201 -13.90 -18.89 36.52
CA GLN A 201 -13.34 -20.23 36.32
C GLN A 201 -13.46 -20.71 34.87
N LYS A 202 -14.60 -20.48 34.23
CA LYS A 202 -14.80 -20.84 32.82
C LYS A 202 -13.89 -20.04 31.89
N GLN A 203 -13.69 -18.75 32.17
CA GLN A 203 -12.85 -17.89 31.34
C GLN A 203 -11.37 -18.16 31.55
N THR A 204 -10.93 -18.47 32.77
CA THR A 204 -9.54 -18.89 33.03
C THR A 204 -9.20 -20.18 32.30
N LEU A 205 -10.10 -21.18 32.29
CA LEU A 205 -9.87 -22.43 31.55
C LEU A 205 -9.75 -22.17 30.03
N LYS A 206 -10.61 -21.33 29.47
CA LYS A 206 -10.51 -20.94 28.05
C LYS A 206 -9.21 -20.21 27.74
N ALA A 207 -8.76 -19.32 28.61
CA ALA A 207 -7.49 -18.62 28.43
C ALA A 207 -6.29 -19.60 28.48
N GLU A 208 -6.33 -20.60 29.36
CA GLU A 208 -5.32 -21.66 29.43
C GLU A 208 -5.31 -22.54 28.17
N GLU A 209 -6.48 -22.93 27.66
CA GLU A 209 -6.60 -23.70 26.42
C GLU A 209 -6.02 -22.95 25.21
N ILE A 210 -6.32 -21.65 25.08
CA ILE A 210 -5.77 -20.80 24.00
C ILE A 210 -4.25 -20.66 24.16
N ALA A 211 -3.75 -20.45 25.37
CA ALA A 211 -2.32 -20.32 25.64
C ALA A 211 -1.55 -21.61 25.34
N ASP A 212 -2.14 -22.78 25.61
CA ASP A 212 -1.56 -24.08 25.27
C ASP A 212 -1.54 -24.32 23.76
N GLU A 213 -2.58 -23.92 23.03
CA GLU A 213 -2.60 -24.05 21.57
C GLU A 213 -1.56 -23.14 20.91
N LEU A 214 -1.47 -21.88 21.35
CA LEU A 214 -0.43 -20.95 20.92
C LEU A 214 0.98 -21.53 21.15
N ARG A 215 1.22 -22.17 22.30
CA ARG A 215 2.51 -22.85 22.58
C ARG A 215 2.80 -23.98 21.61
N ARG A 216 1.81 -24.83 21.30
CA ARG A 216 1.97 -25.92 20.32
C ARG A 216 2.25 -25.41 18.92
N GLU A 217 1.55 -24.37 18.50
CA GLU A 217 1.75 -23.77 17.18
C GLU A 217 3.13 -23.10 17.07
N LEU A 218 3.58 -22.39 18.09
CA LEU A 218 4.94 -21.83 18.14
C LEU A 218 6.02 -22.91 18.06
N GLU A 219 5.85 -24.04 18.73
CA GLU A 219 6.79 -25.17 18.64
C GLU A 219 6.81 -25.81 17.25
N ARG A 220 5.63 -26.02 16.64
CA ARG A 220 5.51 -26.51 15.26
C ARG A 220 6.18 -25.55 14.28
N TYR A 221 5.87 -24.27 14.36
CA TYR A 221 6.47 -23.23 13.53
C TYR A 221 7.99 -23.18 13.67
N THR A 222 8.49 -23.26 14.90
CA THR A 222 9.94 -23.22 15.16
C THR A 222 10.65 -24.43 14.54
N THR A 223 10.02 -25.61 14.57
CA THR A 223 10.60 -26.81 13.95
C THR A 223 10.54 -26.75 12.43
N GLU A 224 9.40 -26.32 11.86
CA GLU A 224 9.24 -26.12 10.42
C GLU A 224 10.22 -25.09 9.87
N MET A 225 10.39 -23.94 10.53
CA MET A 225 11.36 -22.91 10.12
C MET A 225 12.80 -23.39 10.19
N ARG A 226 13.17 -24.23 11.16
CA ARG A 226 14.50 -24.84 11.20
C ARG A 226 14.73 -25.78 10.02
N LEU A 227 13.76 -26.62 9.71
CA LEU A 227 13.82 -27.54 8.57
C LEU A 227 13.90 -26.76 7.24
N LEU A 228 13.09 -25.71 7.10
CA LEU A 228 13.05 -24.88 5.91
C LEU A 228 14.37 -24.10 5.72
N ARG A 229 14.95 -23.54 6.79
CA ARG A 229 16.28 -22.92 6.74
C ARG A 229 17.37 -23.92 6.33
N ALA A 230 17.31 -25.16 6.81
CA ALA A 230 18.25 -26.20 6.42
C ALA A 230 18.11 -26.56 4.93
N ARG A 231 16.88 -26.71 4.42
CA ARG A 231 16.62 -26.95 2.99
C ARG A 231 17.09 -25.79 2.11
N MET A 232 16.85 -24.55 2.53
CA MET A 232 17.32 -23.33 1.84
C MET A 232 18.85 -23.30 1.75
N LEU A 233 19.55 -23.64 2.83
CA LEU A 233 21.02 -23.74 2.83
C LEU A 233 21.49 -24.82 1.86
N GLN A 234 20.90 -26.01 1.91
CA GLN A 234 21.23 -27.10 0.97
C GLN A 234 20.97 -26.72 -0.49
N ALA A 235 19.84 -26.05 -0.79
CA ALA A 235 19.53 -25.60 -2.14
C ALA A 235 20.51 -24.53 -2.63
N ARG A 236 20.95 -23.63 -1.75
CA ARG A 236 21.98 -22.62 -2.07
C ARG A 236 23.34 -23.26 -2.34
N GLU A 237 23.76 -24.20 -1.50
CA GLU A 237 25.00 -24.96 -1.69
C GLU A 237 24.98 -25.74 -3.01
N ALA A 238 23.88 -26.45 -3.30
CA ALA A 238 23.69 -27.18 -4.55
C ALA A 238 23.75 -26.25 -5.78
N ARG A 239 23.13 -25.06 -5.70
CA ARG A 239 23.20 -24.06 -6.77
C ARG A 239 24.62 -23.53 -6.96
N THR A 240 25.33 -23.20 -5.89
CA THR A 240 26.72 -22.73 -6.00
C THR A 240 27.63 -23.77 -6.65
N GLN A 241 27.43 -25.05 -6.30
CA GLN A 241 28.17 -26.15 -6.90
C GLN A 241 27.84 -26.30 -8.40
N ALA A 242 26.55 -26.25 -8.76
CA ALA A 242 26.12 -26.32 -10.16
C ALA A 242 26.63 -25.14 -11.02
N GLU A 243 26.64 -23.92 -10.45
CA GLU A 243 27.21 -22.74 -11.12
C GLU A 243 28.72 -22.88 -11.37
N ASP A 244 29.46 -23.42 -10.40
CA ASP A 244 30.90 -23.65 -10.54
C ASP A 244 31.20 -24.77 -11.56
N ASP A 245 30.41 -25.83 -11.57
CA ASP A 245 30.48 -26.90 -12.57
C ASP A 245 30.17 -26.37 -13.98
N ARG A 246 29.15 -25.51 -14.14
CA ARG A 246 28.88 -24.82 -15.42
C ARG A 246 30.07 -23.95 -15.83
N ARG A 247 30.61 -23.11 -14.94
CA ARG A 247 31.77 -22.25 -15.26
C ARG A 247 33.00 -23.07 -15.66
N ALA A 248 33.20 -24.24 -15.08
CA ALA A 248 34.26 -25.16 -15.48
C ALA A 248 33.99 -25.74 -16.88
N ALA A 249 32.77 -26.18 -17.15
CA ALA A 249 32.36 -26.70 -18.45
C ALA A 249 32.43 -25.64 -19.56
N GLU A 250 32.01 -24.40 -19.29
CA GLU A 250 32.12 -23.27 -20.22
C GLU A 250 33.58 -22.95 -20.55
N ARG A 251 34.46 -22.94 -19.55
CA ARG A 251 35.91 -22.74 -19.77
C ARG A 251 36.49 -23.84 -20.65
N ALA A 252 36.10 -25.10 -20.43
CA ALA A 252 36.54 -26.21 -21.27
C ALA A 252 36.00 -26.09 -22.71
N ALA A 253 34.73 -25.72 -22.87
CA ALA A 253 34.09 -25.54 -24.18
C ALA A 253 34.68 -24.36 -24.96
N THR A 254 34.94 -23.24 -24.30
CA THR A 254 35.56 -22.04 -24.92
C THR A 254 37.00 -22.30 -25.34
N LEU A 255 37.79 -23.02 -24.51
CA LEU A 255 39.13 -23.47 -24.89
C LEU A 255 39.08 -24.38 -26.12
N ALA A 256 38.20 -25.39 -26.12
CA ALA A 256 38.04 -26.28 -27.26
C ALA A 256 37.61 -25.53 -28.55
N ALA A 257 36.66 -24.59 -28.43
CA ALA A 257 36.25 -23.74 -29.54
C ALA A 257 37.38 -22.85 -30.08
N SER A 258 38.24 -22.33 -29.19
CA SER A 258 39.41 -21.53 -29.58
C SER A 258 40.43 -22.36 -30.38
N HIS A 259 40.71 -23.59 -29.94
CA HIS A 259 41.59 -24.52 -30.66
C HIS A 259 41.02 -24.86 -32.05
N VAL A 260 39.71 -25.10 -32.15
CA VAL A 260 39.03 -25.35 -33.44
C VAL A 260 39.11 -24.12 -34.34
N LYS A 261 38.93 -22.91 -33.82
CA LYS A 261 39.01 -21.66 -34.59
C LYS A 261 40.41 -21.38 -35.12
N GLU A 262 41.45 -21.59 -34.31
CA GLU A 262 42.85 -21.51 -34.74
C GLU A 262 43.14 -22.54 -35.83
N ALA A 263 42.73 -23.80 -35.62
CA ALA A 263 42.93 -24.88 -36.58
C ALA A 263 42.20 -24.64 -37.91
N ILE A 264 40.98 -24.08 -37.88
CA ILE A 264 40.24 -23.66 -39.07
C ILE A 264 40.98 -22.52 -39.79
N SER A 265 41.50 -21.52 -39.06
CA SER A 265 42.25 -20.40 -39.65
C SER A 265 43.54 -20.86 -40.35
N GLU A 266 44.25 -21.82 -39.78
CA GLU A 266 45.39 -22.46 -40.44
C GLU A 266 44.97 -23.21 -41.72
N LEU A 267 43.81 -23.89 -41.68
CA LEU A 267 43.20 -24.54 -42.84
C LEU A 267 42.90 -23.52 -43.94
N PHE A 268 42.39 -22.34 -43.56
CA PHE A 268 42.11 -21.27 -44.52
C PHE A 268 43.36 -20.80 -45.27
N SER A 269 44.45 -20.60 -44.52
CA SER A 269 45.73 -20.22 -45.11
C SER A 269 46.27 -21.31 -46.04
N ALA A 270 46.11 -22.59 -45.68
CA ALA A 270 46.57 -23.72 -46.47
C ALA A 270 45.78 -23.88 -47.79
N VAL A 271 44.45 -23.70 -47.75
CA VAL A 271 43.59 -23.77 -48.95
C VAL A 271 43.91 -22.63 -49.92
N SER A 272 44.10 -21.42 -49.39
CA SER A 272 44.44 -20.25 -50.21
C SER A 272 45.80 -20.42 -50.89
N ALA A 273 46.82 -20.86 -50.14
CA ALA A 273 48.15 -21.14 -50.68
C ALA A 273 48.16 -22.23 -51.78
N LEU A 274 47.31 -23.25 -51.64
CA LEU A 274 47.13 -24.28 -52.68
C LEU A 274 46.43 -23.71 -53.93
N GLY A 275 45.46 -22.81 -53.76
CA GLY A 275 44.80 -22.11 -54.87
C GLY A 275 45.77 -21.27 -55.72
N ASP A 276 46.68 -20.54 -55.08
CA ASP A 276 47.68 -19.70 -55.76
C ASP A 276 48.73 -20.53 -56.53
N LEU A 277 49.00 -21.75 -56.05
CA LEU A 277 49.93 -22.69 -56.71
C LEU A 277 49.24 -23.46 -57.86
N LEU A 278 47.95 -23.77 -57.72
CA LEU A 278 47.13 -24.42 -58.75
C LEU A 278 47.07 -23.63 -60.06
N ALA A 279 47.03 -22.30 -59.98
CA ALA A 279 47.01 -21.40 -61.14
C ALA A 279 48.29 -21.48 -62.00
N LYS A 280 49.36 -22.14 -61.52
CA LYS A 280 50.70 -22.16 -62.15
C LYS A 280 51.14 -23.57 -62.60
N CYS A 281 50.27 -24.58 -62.50
CA CYS A 281 50.62 -26.00 -62.71
C CYS A 281 50.06 -26.58 -64.02
N SER A 282 50.66 -27.69 -64.49
CA SER A 282 50.20 -28.46 -65.66
C SER A 282 48.91 -29.26 -65.35
N PRO A 283 48.13 -29.68 -66.38
CA PRO A 283 46.78 -30.22 -66.19
C PRO A 283 46.67 -31.47 -65.31
N SER A 284 47.68 -32.35 -65.30
CA SER A 284 47.67 -33.57 -64.48
C SER A 284 47.98 -33.29 -63.00
N VAL A 285 48.86 -32.33 -62.73
CA VAL A 285 49.20 -31.88 -61.36
C VAL A 285 48.08 -31.01 -60.79
N ALA A 286 47.39 -30.25 -61.65
CA ALA A 286 46.23 -29.47 -61.27
C ALA A 286 45.07 -30.35 -60.77
N GLN A 287 44.81 -31.51 -61.38
CA GLN A 287 43.77 -32.44 -60.91
C GLN A 287 44.01 -32.96 -59.48
N GLU A 288 45.25 -33.28 -59.12
CA GLU A 288 45.58 -33.78 -57.78
C GLU A 288 45.50 -32.68 -56.72
N ALA A 289 45.96 -31.48 -57.05
CA ALA A 289 45.85 -30.34 -56.16
C ALA A 289 44.40 -29.85 -56.01
N GLU A 290 43.56 -29.95 -57.05
CA GLU A 290 42.12 -29.65 -56.98
C GLU A 290 41.39 -30.67 -56.07
N ALA A 291 41.72 -31.96 -56.18
CA ALA A 291 41.18 -33.00 -55.30
C ALA A 291 41.57 -32.77 -53.82
N LYS A 292 42.79 -32.28 -53.56
CA LYS A 292 43.21 -31.90 -52.19
C LYS A 292 42.58 -30.59 -51.72
N ARG A 293 42.39 -29.61 -52.60
CA ARG A 293 41.66 -28.37 -52.31
C ARG A 293 40.22 -28.67 -51.90
N GLN A 294 39.55 -29.58 -52.61
CA GLN A 294 38.20 -30.05 -52.27
C GLN A 294 38.17 -30.83 -50.94
N LEU A 295 39.18 -31.66 -50.65
CA LEU A 295 39.29 -32.34 -49.35
C LEU A 295 39.41 -31.33 -48.21
N LEU A 296 40.27 -30.32 -48.34
CA LEU A 296 40.48 -29.30 -47.31
C LEU A 296 39.25 -28.39 -47.13
N ALA A 297 38.59 -28.00 -48.23
CA ALA A 297 37.31 -27.28 -48.19
C ALA A 297 36.23 -28.10 -47.46
N ASN A 298 36.15 -29.41 -47.71
CA ASN A 298 35.24 -30.31 -47.01
C ASN A 298 35.56 -30.43 -45.52
N THR A 299 36.85 -30.54 -45.14
CA THR A 299 37.27 -30.60 -43.75
C THR A 299 36.98 -29.28 -43.03
N ALA A 300 37.31 -28.13 -43.63
CA ALA A 300 37.05 -26.81 -43.05
C ALA A 300 35.56 -26.56 -42.81
N LEU A 301 34.70 -26.90 -43.78
CA LEU A 301 33.24 -26.76 -43.65
C LEU A 301 32.65 -27.72 -42.61
N LYS A 302 33.11 -28.98 -42.56
CA LYS A 302 32.67 -29.95 -41.54
C LYS A 302 33.09 -29.53 -40.13
N SER A 303 34.33 -29.10 -39.95
CA SER A 303 34.81 -28.64 -38.64
C SER A 303 34.15 -27.32 -38.23
N SER A 304 33.83 -26.43 -39.18
CA SER A 304 33.03 -25.23 -38.89
C SER A 304 31.59 -25.57 -38.49
N LEU A 305 30.99 -26.61 -39.10
CA LEU A 305 29.69 -27.16 -38.70
C LEU A 305 29.71 -27.73 -37.29
N HIS A 306 30.78 -28.46 -36.93
CA HIS A 306 30.92 -29.04 -35.59
C HIS A 306 31.23 -28.00 -34.51
N ALA A 307 31.97 -26.94 -34.85
CA ALA A 307 32.27 -25.82 -33.96
C ALA A 307 31.02 -25.05 -33.50
N GLY A 308 29.94 -25.05 -34.30
CA GLY A 308 28.68 -24.38 -33.96
C GLY A 308 28.73 -22.85 -34.01
N ASP A 309 29.83 -22.24 -34.47
CA ASP A 309 29.95 -20.79 -34.66
C ASP A 309 29.37 -20.40 -36.03
N GLY A 310 28.14 -19.86 -36.02
CA GLY A 310 27.42 -19.46 -37.23
C GLY A 310 28.14 -18.39 -38.06
N ALA A 311 28.92 -17.50 -37.44
CA ALA A 311 29.67 -16.48 -38.16
C ALA A 311 30.91 -17.07 -38.86
N ALA A 312 31.62 -17.98 -38.19
CA ALA A 312 32.73 -18.72 -38.79
C ALA A 312 32.26 -19.64 -39.92
N LEU A 313 31.11 -20.32 -39.73
CA LEU A 313 30.48 -21.14 -40.77
C LEU A 313 30.05 -20.30 -41.97
N ALA A 314 29.49 -19.10 -41.76
CA ALA A 314 29.12 -18.19 -42.83
C ALA A 314 30.32 -17.70 -43.66
N ALA A 315 31.41 -17.31 -42.99
CA ALA A 315 32.66 -16.90 -43.65
C ALA A 315 33.31 -18.07 -44.41
N ALA A 316 33.30 -19.28 -43.83
CA ALA A 316 33.75 -20.50 -44.49
C ALA A 316 32.86 -20.88 -45.68
N ALA A 317 31.54 -20.71 -45.55
CA ALA A 317 30.58 -20.98 -46.60
C ALA A 317 30.81 -20.07 -47.82
N GLN A 318 30.97 -18.77 -47.62
CA GLN A 318 31.29 -17.82 -48.71
C GLN A 318 32.56 -18.18 -49.47
N THR A 319 33.56 -18.74 -48.78
CA THR A 319 34.88 -19.01 -49.35
C THR A 319 34.98 -20.40 -49.97
N TYR A 320 34.30 -21.40 -49.39
CA TYR A 320 34.54 -22.83 -49.68
C TYR A 320 33.38 -23.59 -50.30
N LEU A 321 32.14 -23.07 -50.28
CA LEU A 321 31.02 -23.74 -50.97
C LEU A 321 31.30 -24.03 -52.46
N PRO A 322 31.98 -23.16 -53.23
CA PRO A 322 32.24 -23.42 -54.64
C PRO A 322 33.18 -24.62 -54.89
N TYR A 323 33.98 -24.99 -53.88
CA TYR A 323 35.07 -25.96 -54.00
C TYR A 323 34.82 -27.26 -53.24
N CYS A 324 33.71 -27.37 -52.51
CA CYS A 324 33.39 -28.54 -51.67
C CYS A 324 32.65 -29.62 -52.46
N SER A 325 32.40 -30.78 -51.84
CA SER A 325 31.56 -31.81 -52.44
C SER A 325 30.08 -31.46 -52.29
N ARG A 326 29.25 -31.97 -53.21
CA ARG A 326 27.80 -31.74 -53.20
C ARG A 326 27.13 -32.18 -51.89
N GLU A 327 27.64 -33.25 -51.27
CA GLU A 327 27.16 -33.71 -49.95
C GLU A 327 27.44 -32.70 -48.84
N VAL A 328 28.64 -32.11 -48.81
CA VAL A 328 29.00 -31.11 -47.79
C VAL A 328 28.28 -29.79 -48.03
N ALA A 329 28.10 -29.38 -49.29
CA ALA A 329 27.29 -28.21 -49.61
C ALA A 329 25.84 -28.34 -49.09
N LEU A 330 25.21 -29.51 -49.27
CA LEU A 330 23.87 -29.80 -48.76
C LEU A 330 23.82 -29.81 -47.23
N MET A 331 24.82 -30.38 -46.56
CA MET A 331 24.91 -30.35 -45.09
C MET A 331 25.05 -28.93 -44.54
N VAL A 332 25.88 -28.10 -45.18
CA VAL A 332 26.07 -26.68 -44.78
C VAL A 332 24.79 -25.89 -45.00
N GLN A 333 24.12 -26.09 -46.14
CA GLN A 333 22.84 -25.45 -46.44
C GLN A 333 21.75 -25.84 -45.43
N GLN A 334 21.62 -27.13 -45.10
CA GLN A 334 20.66 -27.61 -44.08
C GLN A 334 20.96 -27.06 -42.68
N ALA A 335 22.24 -26.93 -42.32
CA ALA A 335 22.62 -26.37 -41.02
C ALA A 335 22.37 -24.86 -40.94
N LEU A 336 22.61 -24.13 -42.04
CA LEU A 336 22.29 -22.71 -42.17
C LEU A 336 20.77 -22.48 -42.12
N ASP A 337 19.99 -23.29 -42.85
CA ASP A 337 18.52 -23.26 -42.80
C ASP A 337 18.02 -23.53 -41.37
N LYS A 338 18.60 -24.52 -40.67
CA LYS A 338 18.26 -24.83 -39.27
C LYS A 338 18.62 -23.69 -38.31
N ALA A 339 19.81 -23.12 -38.43
CA ALA A 339 20.26 -22.01 -37.58
C ALA A 339 19.42 -20.74 -37.79
N LEU A 340 19.03 -20.45 -39.04
CA LEU A 340 18.13 -19.34 -39.35
C LEU A 340 16.70 -19.61 -38.88
N HIS A 341 16.20 -20.84 -38.98
CA HIS A 341 14.91 -21.21 -38.37
C HIS A 341 14.92 -21.09 -36.85
N GLU A 342 16.01 -21.49 -36.19
CA GLU A 342 16.18 -21.31 -34.75
C GLU A 342 16.19 -19.82 -34.39
N LEU A 343 16.93 -18.98 -35.12
CA LEU A 343 16.92 -17.51 -34.94
C LEU A 343 15.54 -16.88 -35.20
N LEU A 344 14.81 -17.35 -36.20
CA LEU A 344 13.43 -16.94 -36.48
C LEU A 344 12.48 -17.32 -35.33
N SER A 345 12.74 -18.45 -34.67
CA SER A 345 11.96 -18.93 -33.53
C SER A 345 12.30 -18.21 -32.21
N THR A 346 13.56 -17.85 -31.99
CA THR A 346 14.01 -17.09 -30.81
C THR A 346 13.62 -15.62 -30.92
N GLY A 347 13.52 -15.11 -32.15
CA GLY A 347 13.00 -13.77 -32.43
C GLY A 347 13.99 -12.64 -32.20
N ASP A 348 15.30 -12.92 -32.10
CA ASP A 348 16.33 -11.89 -31.88
C ASP A 348 16.62 -11.12 -33.18
N GLY A 349 16.01 -9.94 -33.32
CA GLY A 349 16.14 -9.09 -34.51
C GLY A 349 17.55 -8.58 -34.78
N ALA A 350 18.39 -8.41 -33.75
CA ALA A 350 19.77 -7.96 -33.93
C ALA A 350 20.63 -9.08 -34.52
N ALA A 351 20.47 -10.30 -34.02
CA ALA A 351 21.12 -11.49 -34.56
C ALA A 351 20.62 -11.80 -35.99
N LEU A 352 19.32 -11.63 -36.25
CA LEU A 352 18.73 -11.83 -37.59
C LEU A 352 19.29 -10.84 -38.61
N SER A 353 19.45 -9.57 -38.23
CA SER A 353 20.03 -8.54 -39.09
C SER A 353 21.52 -8.80 -39.40
N ALA A 354 22.28 -9.31 -38.42
CA ALA A 354 23.66 -9.73 -38.62
C ALA A 354 23.79 -11.00 -39.50
N ALA A 355 22.79 -11.89 -39.47
CA ALA A 355 22.73 -13.11 -40.28
C ALA A 355 22.18 -12.89 -41.70
N ALA A 356 21.56 -11.75 -41.98
CA ALA A 356 20.97 -11.40 -43.27
C ALA A 356 21.90 -11.56 -44.51
N PRO A 357 23.22 -11.30 -44.45
CA PRO A 357 24.12 -11.53 -45.58
C PRO A 357 24.30 -13.01 -45.97
N VAL A 358 23.99 -13.92 -45.04
CA VAL A 358 24.20 -15.37 -45.18
C VAL A 358 22.99 -16.08 -45.77
N SER A 359 21.81 -15.43 -45.74
CA SER A 359 20.55 -15.96 -46.29
C SER A 359 20.62 -16.26 -47.80
N VAL A 360 21.55 -15.62 -48.52
CA VAL A 360 21.82 -15.85 -49.95
C VAL A 360 22.26 -17.29 -50.25
N HIS A 361 22.81 -17.99 -49.25
CA HIS A 361 23.25 -19.39 -49.36
C HIS A 361 22.23 -20.40 -48.79
N CYS A 362 21.07 -19.91 -48.34
CA CYS A 362 19.99 -20.72 -47.77
C CYS A 362 18.98 -21.14 -48.83
N SER A 363 17.98 -21.94 -48.43
CA SER A 363 16.85 -22.24 -49.31
C SER A 363 16.08 -20.95 -49.68
N PRO A 364 15.45 -20.90 -50.88
CA PRO A 364 14.72 -19.71 -51.34
C PRO A 364 13.61 -19.28 -50.37
N ASP A 365 12.94 -20.26 -49.77
CA ASP A 365 11.83 -20.04 -48.83
C ASP A 365 12.31 -19.36 -47.54
N VAL A 366 13.46 -19.78 -47.00
CA VAL A 366 14.06 -19.17 -45.79
C VAL A 366 14.59 -17.77 -46.09
N ALA A 367 15.23 -17.58 -47.25
CA ALA A 367 15.74 -16.28 -47.66
C ALA A 367 14.61 -15.24 -47.82
N GLN A 368 13.49 -15.65 -48.42
CA GLN A 368 12.32 -14.79 -48.57
C GLN A 368 11.65 -14.47 -47.23
N ALA A 369 11.50 -15.46 -46.36
CA ALA A 369 10.95 -15.27 -45.02
C ALA A 369 11.76 -14.24 -44.20
N VAL A 370 13.10 -14.29 -44.26
CA VAL A 370 13.97 -13.31 -43.58
C VAL A 370 13.77 -11.89 -44.13
N HIS A 371 13.60 -11.75 -45.45
CA HIS A 371 13.40 -10.44 -46.07
C HIS A 371 12.05 -9.82 -45.72
N GLU A 372 10.96 -10.60 -45.76
CA GLU A 372 9.62 -10.14 -45.39
C GLU A 372 9.55 -9.73 -43.91
N LEU A 373 10.24 -10.47 -43.04
CA LEU A 373 10.26 -10.19 -41.61
C LEU A 373 11.05 -8.91 -41.28
N LEU A 374 12.20 -8.68 -41.92
CA LEU A 374 12.96 -7.42 -41.78
C LEU A 374 12.17 -6.21 -42.26
N ALA A 375 11.37 -6.34 -43.32
CA ALA A 375 10.49 -5.26 -43.80
C ALA A 375 9.38 -4.94 -42.78
N ALA A 376 8.71 -5.96 -42.24
CA ALA A 376 7.67 -5.80 -41.22
C ALA A 376 8.21 -5.18 -39.92
N VAL A 377 9.42 -5.55 -39.51
CA VAL A 377 10.12 -4.97 -38.37
C VAL A 377 10.41 -3.48 -38.60
N GLY A 378 10.83 -3.10 -39.81
CA GLY A 378 11.03 -1.70 -40.19
C GLY A 378 9.75 -0.86 -40.10
N GLU A 379 8.62 -1.36 -40.59
CA GLU A 379 7.32 -0.67 -40.49
C GLU A 379 6.86 -0.46 -39.05
N MET A 380 7.07 -1.47 -38.19
CA MET A 380 6.77 -1.40 -36.76
C MET A 380 7.60 -0.33 -36.04
N GLU A 381 8.89 -0.26 -36.34
CA GLU A 381 9.79 0.73 -35.76
C GLU A 381 9.38 2.17 -36.12
N GLU A 382 9.00 2.42 -37.36
CA GLU A 382 8.47 3.71 -37.79
C GLU A 382 7.12 4.05 -37.15
N GLY A 383 6.25 3.05 -36.95
CA GLY A 383 4.97 3.20 -36.26
C GLY A 383 5.14 3.68 -34.81
N LEU A 384 6.02 3.02 -34.06
CA LEU A 384 6.39 3.41 -32.69
C LEU A 384 7.04 4.80 -32.65
N GLN A 385 7.92 5.11 -33.60
CA GLN A 385 8.54 6.44 -33.70
C GLN A 385 7.52 7.55 -33.93
N ARG A 386 6.54 7.33 -34.82
CA ARG A 386 5.45 8.28 -35.08
C ARG A 386 4.57 8.48 -33.86
N ALA A 387 4.22 7.42 -33.14
CA ALA A 387 3.41 7.50 -31.93
C ALA A 387 4.15 8.25 -30.80
N MET A 388 5.46 8.02 -30.63
CA MET A 388 6.27 8.77 -29.67
C MET A 388 6.45 10.24 -30.05
N GLY A 389 6.48 10.55 -31.36
CA GLY A 389 6.59 11.91 -31.87
C GLY A 389 5.30 12.74 -31.76
N SER A 390 4.14 12.10 -31.64
CA SER A 390 2.85 12.79 -31.52
C SER A 390 2.57 13.34 -30.11
N GLY A 391 3.22 12.78 -29.08
CA GLY A 391 2.97 13.12 -27.68
C GLY A 391 1.62 12.64 -27.13
N ASP A 392 0.79 11.97 -27.94
CA ASP A 392 -0.48 11.40 -27.51
C ASP A 392 -0.26 10.02 -26.88
N VAL A 393 -0.51 9.93 -25.57
CA VAL A 393 -0.37 8.69 -24.83
C VAL A 393 -1.29 7.61 -25.39
N ASN A 394 -2.53 7.91 -25.77
CA ASN A 394 -3.44 6.89 -26.30
C ASN A 394 -2.93 6.31 -27.63
N ALA A 395 -2.29 7.13 -28.46
CA ALA A 395 -1.64 6.68 -29.68
C ALA A 395 -0.44 5.76 -29.38
N MET A 396 0.35 6.08 -28.33
CA MET A 396 1.44 5.21 -27.86
C MET A 396 0.92 3.88 -27.30
N ILE A 397 -0.17 3.90 -26.50
CA ILE A 397 -0.82 2.68 -26.00
C ILE A 397 -1.34 1.83 -27.17
N ALA A 398 -2.00 2.45 -28.14
CA ALA A 398 -2.53 1.75 -29.31
C ALA A 398 -1.39 1.12 -30.13
N ALA A 399 -0.30 1.85 -30.37
CA ALA A 399 0.87 1.32 -31.08
C ALA A 399 1.51 0.13 -30.34
N LEU A 400 1.64 0.20 -29.01
CA LEU A 400 2.14 -0.90 -28.18
C LEU A 400 1.20 -2.12 -28.19
N GLN A 401 -0.13 -1.90 -28.26
CA GLN A 401 -1.11 -2.97 -28.35
C GLN A 401 -1.13 -3.63 -29.74
N GLN A 402 -1.01 -2.84 -30.80
CA GLN A 402 -0.97 -3.32 -32.18
C GLN A 402 0.29 -4.13 -32.48
N HIS A 403 1.39 -3.84 -31.76
CA HIS A 403 2.70 -4.41 -32.01
C HIS A 403 3.24 -5.19 -30.80
N GLY A 404 2.36 -5.80 -30.00
CA GLY A 404 2.76 -6.53 -28.78
C GLY A 404 3.74 -7.69 -29.00
N GLU A 405 3.80 -8.25 -30.21
CA GLU A 405 4.77 -9.28 -30.63
C GLU A 405 6.11 -8.70 -31.13
N ALA A 406 6.16 -7.40 -31.42
CA ALA A 406 7.34 -6.69 -31.94
C ALA A 406 8.46 -6.55 -30.91
N ILE A 407 8.19 -6.78 -29.62
CA ILE A 407 9.18 -6.73 -28.54
C ILE A 407 10.34 -7.69 -28.78
N ARG A 408 10.05 -8.85 -29.38
CA ARG A 408 11.09 -9.82 -29.73
C ARG A 408 12.10 -9.19 -30.70
N TRP A 409 11.61 -8.41 -31.64
CA TRP A 409 12.38 -7.88 -32.77
C TRP A 409 12.96 -6.48 -32.50
N CYS A 410 12.30 -5.64 -31.69
CA CYS A 410 12.68 -4.23 -31.44
C CYS A 410 12.60 -3.82 -29.94
N PRO A 411 13.36 -4.46 -29.04
CA PRO A 411 13.22 -4.27 -27.59
C PRO A 411 13.53 -2.84 -27.13
N ARG A 412 14.49 -2.14 -27.75
CA ARG A 412 14.86 -0.77 -27.37
C ARG A 412 13.73 0.24 -27.57
N ARG A 413 13.12 0.25 -28.75
CA ARG A 413 12.06 1.22 -29.12
C ARG A 413 10.78 1.00 -28.32
N VAL A 414 10.45 -0.26 -28.01
CA VAL A 414 9.33 -0.57 -27.12
C VAL A 414 9.61 -0.06 -25.70
N GLY A 415 10.81 -0.29 -25.17
CA GLY A 415 11.20 0.21 -23.84
C GLY A 415 11.14 1.75 -23.72
N GLU A 416 11.55 2.48 -24.75
CA GLU A 416 11.44 3.96 -24.78
C GLU A 416 9.98 4.44 -24.78
N CYS A 417 9.11 3.76 -25.53
CA CYS A 417 7.69 4.07 -25.59
C CYS A 417 6.99 3.77 -24.25
N GLU A 418 7.28 2.61 -23.65
CA GLU A 418 6.77 2.22 -22.32
C GLU A 418 7.21 3.19 -21.22
N ALA A 419 8.47 3.65 -21.25
CA ALA A 419 8.98 4.63 -20.30
C ALA A 419 8.23 5.97 -20.36
N LYS A 420 7.98 6.50 -21.58
CA LYS A 420 7.21 7.74 -21.77
C LYS A 420 5.77 7.63 -21.29
N VAL A 421 5.13 6.47 -21.52
CA VAL A 421 3.77 6.24 -21.05
C VAL A 421 3.72 6.16 -19.52
N LEU A 422 4.72 5.54 -18.90
CA LEU A 422 4.86 5.50 -17.44
C LEU A 422 5.09 6.88 -16.83
N GLU A 423 5.94 7.72 -17.44
CA GLU A 423 6.14 9.11 -17.02
C GLU A 423 4.82 9.90 -17.01
N HIS A 424 3.99 9.71 -18.04
CA HIS A 424 2.69 10.36 -18.11
C HIS A 424 1.70 9.82 -17.06
N ALA A 425 1.72 8.50 -16.79
CA ALA A 425 0.90 7.90 -15.73
C ALA A 425 1.30 8.44 -14.35
N LEU A 426 2.60 8.56 -14.07
CA LEU A 426 3.12 9.15 -12.83
C LEU A 426 2.75 10.63 -12.69
N ALA A 427 2.81 11.39 -13.78
CA ALA A 427 2.36 12.79 -13.80
C ALA A 427 0.87 12.94 -13.48
N SER A 428 0.04 11.96 -13.86
CA SER A 428 -1.40 11.98 -13.57
C SER A 428 -1.75 11.71 -12.10
N ARG A 429 -0.82 11.14 -11.31
CA ARG A 429 -1.00 10.75 -9.89
C ARG A 429 -2.20 9.83 -9.64
N ASP A 430 -2.72 9.21 -10.68
CA ASP A 430 -3.82 8.27 -10.57
C ASP A 430 -3.25 6.88 -10.26
N ALA A 431 -3.43 6.46 -9.00
CA ALA A 431 -2.94 5.19 -8.50
C ALA A 431 -3.48 3.99 -9.30
N LEU A 432 -4.71 4.05 -9.83
CA LEU A 432 -5.29 2.98 -10.63
C LEU A 432 -4.63 2.90 -12.01
N ARG A 433 -4.37 4.05 -12.63
CA ARG A 433 -3.64 4.11 -13.91
C ARG A 433 -2.19 3.65 -13.76
N ILE A 434 -1.51 4.06 -12.69
CA ILE A 434 -0.13 3.65 -12.41
C ILE A 434 -0.08 2.14 -12.12
N GLY A 435 -0.98 1.62 -11.26
CA GLY A 435 -1.02 0.20 -10.93
C GLY A 435 -1.37 -0.70 -12.12
N SER A 436 -2.37 -0.33 -12.91
CA SER A 436 -2.74 -1.08 -14.13
C SER A 436 -1.62 -1.09 -15.18
N TRP A 437 -0.82 -0.02 -15.26
CA TRP A 437 0.35 0.01 -16.12
C TRP A 437 1.52 -0.83 -15.58
N LEU A 438 1.80 -0.76 -14.28
CA LEU A 438 2.85 -1.56 -13.65
C LEU A 438 2.56 -3.07 -13.78
N GLN A 439 1.32 -3.51 -13.57
CA GLN A 439 0.92 -4.92 -13.80
C GLN A 439 1.15 -5.37 -15.25
N ARG A 440 1.09 -4.44 -16.21
CA ARG A 440 1.24 -4.72 -17.64
C ARG A 440 2.70 -4.81 -18.07
N ILE A 441 3.60 -4.06 -17.41
CA ILE A 441 5.01 -3.90 -17.81
C ILE A 441 6.00 -4.53 -16.80
N GLU A 442 5.54 -5.09 -15.67
CA GLU A 442 6.37 -5.62 -14.58
C GLU A 442 7.47 -6.62 -15.02
N ARG A 443 7.32 -7.25 -16.19
CA ARG A 443 8.29 -8.19 -16.76
C ARG A 443 9.26 -7.58 -17.80
N ARG A 444 9.12 -6.30 -18.16
CA ARG A 444 9.67 -5.74 -19.42
C ARG A 444 10.50 -4.45 -19.26
N LEU A 445 10.30 -3.69 -18.18
CA LEU A 445 11.10 -2.49 -17.88
C LEU A 445 12.28 -2.79 -16.95
N SER A 446 13.27 -1.90 -16.94
CA SER A 446 14.42 -2.02 -16.04
C SER A 446 13.97 -2.04 -14.56
N PRO A 447 14.60 -2.87 -13.70
CA PRO A 447 14.23 -2.97 -12.28
C PRO A 447 14.24 -1.61 -11.55
N ALA A 448 15.13 -0.69 -11.93
CA ALA A 448 15.23 0.64 -11.33
C ALA A 448 14.02 1.53 -11.64
N VAL A 449 13.51 1.50 -12.87
CA VAL A 449 12.32 2.27 -13.29
C VAL A 449 11.06 1.71 -12.61
N VAL A 450 10.96 0.38 -12.52
CA VAL A 450 9.86 -0.29 -11.82
C VAL A 450 9.88 0.02 -10.32
N ALA A 451 11.06 0.02 -9.68
CA ALA A 451 11.20 0.38 -8.27
C ALA A 451 10.78 1.83 -8.00
N SER A 452 11.25 2.79 -8.81
CA SER A 452 10.87 4.20 -8.67
C SER A 452 9.37 4.43 -8.83
N ALA A 453 8.70 3.70 -9.72
CA ALA A 453 7.26 3.81 -9.93
C ALA A 453 6.46 3.15 -8.79
N HIS A 454 6.96 2.04 -8.22
CA HIS A 454 6.38 1.44 -7.01
C HIS A 454 6.51 2.36 -5.79
N ASP A 455 7.64 3.05 -5.62
CA ASP A 455 7.82 4.03 -4.56
C ASP A 455 6.85 5.21 -4.71
N ALA A 456 6.70 5.74 -5.94
CA ALA A 456 5.71 6.76 -6.23
C ALA A 456 4.28 6.29 -5.93
N LEU A 457 3.90 5.08 -6.37
CA LEU A 457 2.59 4.48 -6.07
C LEU A 457 2.37 4.33 -4.56
N ARG A 458 3.38 3.86 -3.82
CA ARG A 458 3.34 3.70 -2.36
C ARG A 458 3.11 5.04 -1.66
N THR A 459 3.77 6.11 -2.10
CA THR A 459 3.55 7.45 -1.53
C THR A 459 2.13 7.96 -1.77
N ILE A 460 1.55 7.72 -2.96
CA ILE A 460 0.17 8.11 -3.26
C ILE A 460 -0.82 7.29 -2.41
N LEU A 461 -0.65 5.96 -2.34
CA LEU A 461 -1.55 5.08 -1.58
C LEU A 461 -1.51 5.34 -0.07
N THR A 462 -0.34 5.64 0.48
CA THR A 462 -0.21 6.02 1.89
C THR A 462 -0.87 7.35 2.20
N ALA A 463 -0.74 8.33 1.30
CA ALA A 463 -1.47 9.60 1.39
C ALA A 463 -2.99 9.39 1.28
N ASP A 464 -3.46 8.57 0.35
CA ASP A 464 -4.88 8.22 0.19
C ASP A 464 -5.45 7.53 1.44
N ALA A 465 -4.71 6.58 2.02
CA ALA A 465 -5.12 5.92 3.26
C ALA A 465 -5.17 6.86 4.46
N ALA A 466 -4.23 7.82 4.54
CA ALA A 466 -4.27 8.87 5.56
C ALA A 466 -5.49 9.79 5.36
N LEU A 467 -5.74 10.23 4.13
CA LEU A 467 -6.87 11.11 3.81
C LEU A 467 -8.22 10.43 4.04
N LYS A 468 -8.36 9.14 3.68
CA LYS A 468 -9.56 8.32 3.98
C LYS A 468 -9.79 8.14 5.47
N ARG A 469 -8.73 7.99 6.28
CA ARG A 469 -8.86 7.98 7.74
C ARG A 469 -9.36 9.31 8.27
N SER A 470 -8.84 10.44 7.78
CA SER A 470 -9.34 11.78 8.16
C SER A 470 -10.79 12.02 7.72
N ILE A 471 -11.19 11.49 6.55
CA ILE A 471 -12.59 11.47 6.10
C ILE A 471 -13.46 10.68 7.08
N GLY A 472 -12.98 9.55 7.59
CA GLY A 472 -13.69 8.69 8.55
C GLY A 472 -13.81 9.30 9.95
N SER A 473 -12.75 9.93 10.45
CA SER A 473 -12.71 10.56 11.77
C SER A 473 -13.36 11.95 11.81
N GLY A 474 -13.53 12.60 10.66
CA GLY A 474 -14.09 13.97 10.56
C GLY A 474 -13.06 15.08 10.81
N GLU A 475 -11.78 14.75 10.98
CA GLU A 475 -10.68 15.68 11.22
C GLU A 475 -10.20 16.38 9.93
N LEU A 476 -11.12 17.06 9.24
CA LEU A 476 -10.91 17.66 7.92
C LEU A 476 -10.52 19.16 7.96
N PHE A 477 -10.24 19.71 9.14
CA PHE A 477 -9.96 21.15 9.32
C PHE A 477 -8.55 21.41 9.88
N THR A 478 -7.63 20.46 9.71
CA THR A 478 -6.24 20.56 10.18
C THR A 478 -5.31 21.09 9.08
N SER A 479 -4.20 21.71 9.46
CA SER A 479 -3.17 22.18 8.50
C SER A 479 -2.53 21.02 7.73
N ALA A 480 -2.42 19.84 8.35
CA ALA A 480 -1.89 18.62 7.73
C ALA A 480 -2.71 18.13 6.52
N LEU A 481 -4.00 18.49 6.44
CA LEU A 481 -4.86 18.11 5.32
C LEU A 481 -4.43 18.78 4.01
N GLY A 482 -3.92 20.02 4.07
CA GLY A 482 -3.46 20.74 2.89
C GLY A 482 -2.30 20.02 2.20
N ASP A 483 -1.34 19.53 2.99
CA ASP A 483 -0.21 18.75 2.47
C ASP A 483 -0.65 17.41 1.90
N LEU A 484 -1.64 16.75 2.53
CA LEU A 484 -2.18 15.48 2.04
C LEU A 484 -2.90 15.66 0.70
N LEU A 485 -3.74 16.68 0.54
CA LEU A 485 -4.47 16.95 -0.71
C LEU A 485 -3.54 17.13 -1.92
N THR A 486 -2.31 17.60 -1.71
CA THR A 486 -1.31 17.74 -2.79
C THR A 486 -0.59 16.45 -3.16
N LYS A 487 -0.69 15.40 -2.35
CA LYS A 487 0.03 14.12 -2.50
C LYS A 487 -0.89 12.94 -2.83
N CYS A 488 -2.18 13.07 -2.53
CA CYS A 488 -3.22 12.07 -2.79
C CYS A 488 -3.60 11.96 -4.27
N SER A 489 -4.32 10.90 -4.60
CA SER A 489 -4.99 10.76 -5.88
C SER A 489 -6.09 11.83 -6.04
N PRO A 490 -6.32 12.34 -7.27
CA PRO A 490 -7.30 13.40 -7.52
C PRO A 490 -8.73 13.04 -7.09
N SER A 491 -9.12 11.78 -7.21
CA SER A 491 -10.44 11.29 -6.83
C SER A 491 -10.68 11.34 -5.32
N VAL A 492 -9.70 10.89 -4.52
CA VAL A 492 -9.79 10.90 -3.05
C VAL A 492 -9.68 12.35 -2.52
N ALA A 493 -8.89 13.20 -3.17
CA ALA A 493 -8.83 14.62 -2.86
C ALA A 493 -10.20 15.31 -3.05
N GLN A 494 -10.88 15.05 -4.16
CA GLN A 494 -12.23 15.58 -4.41
C GLN A 494 -13.26 15.10 -3.38
N GLU A 495 -13.21 13.82 -3.00
CA GLU A 495 -14.08 13.26 -1.97
C GLU A 495 -13.87 13.94 -0.61
N ALA A 496 -12.61 14.14 -0.21
CA ALA A 496 -12.25 14.82 1.03
C ALA A 496 -12.75 16.27 1.05
N GLU A 497 -12.58 17.00 -0.05
CA GLU A 497 -13.05 18.38 -0.19
C GLU A 497 -14.57 18.49 -0.13
N ALA A 498 -15.30 17.58 -0.80
CA ALA A 498 -16.75 17.52 -0.73
C ALA A 498 -17.25 17.26 0.70
N LYS A 499 -16.62 16.33 1.42
CA LYS A 499 -16.99 16.03 2.81
C LYS A 499 -16.63 17.17 3.76
N ARG A 500 -15.48 17.82 3.57
CA ARG A 500 -15.06 19.02 4.32
C ARG A 500 -16.09 20.14 4.16
N GLN A 501 -16.54 20.39 2.92
CA GLN A 501 -17.57 21.39 2.64
C GLN A 501 -18.92 21.03 3.28
N LEU A 502 -19.32 19.76 3.26
CA LEU A 502 -20.55 19.29 3.90
C LEU A 502 -20.52 19.51 5.42
N LEU A 503 -19.42 19.17 6.09
CA LEU A 503 -19.27 19.37 7.54
C LEU A 503 -19.28 20.86 7.89
N ALA A 504 -18.56 21.69 7.12
CA ALA A 504 -18.54 23.14 7.31
C ALA A 504 -19.95 23.74 7.16
N ASN A 505 -20.68 23.34 6.12
CA ASN A 505 -22.07 23.77 5.91
C ASN A 505 -22.99 23.36 7.06
N THR A 506 -22.83 22.12 7.55
CA THR A 506 -23.67 21.58 8.63
C THR A 506 -23.42 22.32 9.95
N ALA A 507 -22.16 22.58 10.31
CA ALA A 507 -21.79 23.30 11.52
C ALA A 507 -22.23 24.78 11.50
N LEU A 508 -22.13 25.44 10.34
CA LEU A 508 -22.59 26.82 10.19
C LEU A 508 -24.12 26.92 10.21
N LYS A 509 -24.83 25.99 9.55
CA LYS A 509 -26.30 25.94 9.60
C LYS A 509 -26.81 25.63 11.00
N SER A 510 -26.19 24.70 11.73
CA SER A 510 -26.59 24.41 13.12
C SER A 510 -26.39 25.63 14.02
N SER A 511 -25.28 26.35 13.86
CA SER A 511 -25.01 27.61 14.60
C SER A 511 -26.02 28.71 14.23
N LEU A 512 -26.38 28.84 12.96
CA LEU A 512 -27.43 29.75 12.50
C LEU A 512 -28.81 29.40 13.11
N HIS A 513 -29.14 28.11 13.21
CA HIS A 513 -30.40 27.66 13.81
C HIS A 513 -30.44 27.83 15.33
N ALA A 514 -29.32 27.57 16.02
CA ALA A 514 -29.17 27.81 17.45
C ALA A 514 -29.36 29.30 17.79
N GLY A 515 -28.94 30.17 16.88
CA GLY A 515 -29.18 31.60 16.92
C GLY A 515 -28.36 32.33 17.97
N ASP A 516 -27.20 31.82 18.37
CA ASP A 516 -26.24 32.50 19.25
C ASP A 516 -25.17 33.19 18.40
N GLY A 517 -25.08 34.52 18.50
CA GLY A 517 -24.15 35.34 17.72
C GLY A 517 -22.68 35.04 18.02
N ALA A 518 -22.33 34.76 19.28
CA ALA A 518 -20.96 34.47 19.67
C ALA A 518 -20.52 33.09 19.19
N ALA A 519 -21.39 32.09 19.30
CA ALA A 519 -21.16 30.75 18.78
C ALA A 519 -21.05 30.76 17.24
N LEU A 520 -21.90 31.52 16.54
CA LEU A 520 -21.82 31.68 15.09
C LEU A 520 -20.51 32.35 14.65
N ALA A 521 -20.06 33.38 15.36
CA ALA A 521 -18.80 34.06 15.07
C ALA A 521 -17.58 33.15 15.27
N ALA A 522 -17.58 32.34 16.33
CA ALA A 522 -16.54 31.34 16.57
C ALA A 522 -16.54 30.24 15.49
N ALA A 523 -17.71 29.72 15.11
CA ALA A 523 -17.84 28.74 14.03
C ALA A 523 -17.40 29.31 12.67
N ALA A 524 -17.71 30.57 12.38
CA ALA A 524 -17.32 31.23 11.13
C ALA A 524 -15.81 31.33 10.94
N GLN A 525 -15.02 31.51 12.01
CA GLN A 525 -13.56 31.56 11.89
C GLN A 525 -12.95 30.27 11.33
N THR A 526 -13.53 29.12 11.70
CA THR A 526 -13.02 27.80 11.33
C THR A 526 -13.59 27.30 10.01
N TYR A 527 -14.90 27.51 9.77
CA TYR A 527 -15.63 26.82 8.72
C TYR A 527 -15.92 27.66 7.47
N LEU A 528 -15.89 29.00 7.57
CA LEU A 528 -16.29 29.90 6.50
C LEU A 528 -15.43 29.78 5.22
N PRO A 529 -14.10 29.54 5.28
CA PRO A 529 -13.28 29.36 4.07
C PRO A 529 -13.64 28.10 3.26
N TYR A 530 -14.32 27.13 3.87
CA TYR A 530 -14.54 25.80 3.30
C TYR A 530 -16.00 25.51 2.97
N CYS A 531 -16.92 26.40 3.35
CA CYS A 531 -18.36 26.23 3.15
C CYS A 531 -18.80 26.57 1.72
N SER A 532 -20.05 26.31 1.38
CA SER A 532 -20.60 26.73 0.09
C SER A 532 -20.79 28.25 0.06
N ARG A 533 -20.72 28.83 -1.15
CA ARG A 533 -20.89 30.27 -1.35
C ARG A 533 -22.22 30.79 -0.77
N GLU A 534 -23.28 30.00 -0.88
CA GLU A 534 -24.60 30.35 -0.36
C GLU A 534 -24.60 30.46 1.18
N VAL A 535 -24.02 29.47 1.87
CA VAL A 535 -23.94 29.46 3.33
C VAL A 535 -23.01 30.59 3.82
N ALA A 536 -21.89 30.82 3.14
CA ALA A 536 -20.97 31.91 3.45
C ALA A 536 -21.68 33.28 3.44
N LEU A 537 -22.49 33.54 2.40
CA LEU A 537 -23.24 34.79 2.26
C LEU A 537 -24.25 34.98 3.40
N VAL A 538 -25.02 33.94 3.71
CA VAL A 538 -26.02 34.00 4.81
C VAL A 538 -25.34 34.23 6.16
N VAL A 539 -24.24 33.53 6.45
CA VAL A 539 -23.47 33.72 7.69
C VAL A 539 -22.90 35.13 7.79
N GLN A 540 -22.29 35.67 6.72
CA GLN A 540 -21.74 37.03 6.72
C GLN A 540 -22.82 38.09 6.91
N GLN A 541 -23.96 37.96 6.25
CA GLN A 541 -25.09 38.87 6.42
C GLN A 541 -25.64 38.82 7.84
N THR A 542 -25.76 37.62 8.41
CA THR A 542 -26.30 37.42 9.76
C THR A 542 -25.33 37.97 10.82
N LEU A 543 -24.03 37.69 10.72
CA LEU A 543 -23.01 38.27 11.60
C LEU A 543 -22.95 39.80 11.51
N GLY A 544 -23.13 40.36 10.30
CA GLY A 544 -23.22 41.80 10.10
C GLY A 544 -24.43 42.43 10.78
N ALA A 545 -25.60 41.79 10.66
CA ALA A 545 -26.83 42.24 11.30
C ALA A 545 -26.75 42.13 12.83
N VAL A 546 -26.27 41.00 13.35
CA VAL A 546 -26.07 40.79 14.79
C VAL A 546 -25.10 41.85 15.33
N GLY A 547 -23.92 42.02 14.71
CA GLY A 547 -22.93 43.01 15.12
C GLY A 547 -23.43 44.46 15.12
N ALA A 548 -24.35 44.82 14.21
CA ALA A 548 -24.99 46.14 14.21
C ALA A 548 -25.92 46.33 15.42
N VAL A 549 -26.70 45.30 15.77
CA VAL A 549 -27.56 45.30 16.95
C VAL A 549 -26.74 45.33 18.24
N GLU A 550 -25.62 44.59 18.31
CA GLU A 550 -24.74 44.64 19.49
C GLU A 550 -24.20 46.05 19.75
N LYS A 551 -23.76 46.74 18.70
CA LYS A 551 -23.30 48.14 18.79
C LYS A 551 -24.41 49.08 19.23
N MET A 552 -25.64 48.86 18.77
CA MET A 552 -26.81 49.65 19.20
C MET A 552 -27.12 49.45 20.68
N LEU A 553 -27.12 48.20 21.16
CA LEU A 553 -27.31 47.87 22.58
C LEU A 553 -26.21 48.46 23.46
N GLN A 554 -24.93 48.38 23.02
CA GLN A 554 -23.82 49.00 23.72
C GLN A 554 -23.95 50.53 23.77
N ALA A 555 -24.30 51.18 22.65
CA ALA A 555 -24.52 52.62 22.61
C ALA A 555 -25.67 53.06 23.53
N ALA A 556 -26.76 52.28 23.58
CA ALA A 556 -27.89 52.54 24.46
C ALA A 556 -27.49 52.43 25.94
N LEU A 557 -26.74 51.39 26.33
CA LEU A 557 -26.19 51.22 27.67
C LEU A 557 -25.28 52.39 28.09
N LEU A 558 -24.45 52.88 27.17
CA LEU A 558 -23.56 54.03 27.43
C LEU A 558 -24.32 55.35 27.52
N SER A 559 -25.36 55.54 26.71
CA SER A 559 -26.19 56.75 26.74
C SER A 559 -27.08 56.82 27.98
N ASP A 560 -27.43 55.66 28.54
CA ASP A 560 -28.22 55.49 29.77
C ASP A 560 -29.56 56.27 29.78
N HIS A 561 -30.09 56.51 28.58
CA HIS A 561 -31.31 57.27 28.33
C HIS A 561 -32.48 56.32 28.03
N VAL A 562 -33.58 56.45 28.76
CA VAL A 562 -34.71 55.50 28.76
C VAL A 562 -35.28 55.22 27.35
N PRO A 563 -35.66 56.22 26.54
CA PRO A 563 -36.07 56.00 25.15
C PRO A 563 -35.04 55.29 24.26
N GLY A 564 -33.74 55.50 24.52
CA GLY A 564 -32.67 54.86 23.76
C GLY A 564 -32.53 53.37 24.10
N LEU A 565 -32.69 53.02 25.38
CA LEU A 565 -32.73 51.64 25.87
C LEU A 565 -33.97 50.90 25.36
N GLU A 566 -35.15 51.53 25.37
CA GLU A 566 -36.39 50.96 24.82
C GLU A 566 -36.29 50.70 23.32
N GLN A 567 -35.78 51.67 22.56
CA GLN A 567 -35.60 51.53 21.11
C GLN A 567 -34.61 50.40 20.78
N ALA A 568 -33.48 50.32 21.48
CA ALA A 568 -32.50 49.26 21.25
C ALA A 568 -33.05 47.85 21.58
N LEU A 569 -33.89 47.74 22.62
CA LEU A 569 -34.55 46.49 23.00
C LEU A 569 -35.65 46.07 22.02
N GLN A 570 -36.29 47.02 21.33
CA GLN A 570 -37.33 46.73 20.34
C GLN A 570 -36.78 46.04 19.08
N TYR A 571 -35.54 46.37 18.69
CA TYR A 571 -34.88 45.80 17.50
C TYR A 571 -33.96 44.61 17.82
N ALA A 572 -33.70 44.34 19.10
CA ALA A 572 -32.83 43.25 19.52
C ALA A 572 -33.60 41.94 19.71
N ASP A 573 -33.22 40.90 18.98
CA ASP A 573 -33.68 39.54 19.22
C ASP A 573 -32.89 38.92 20.39
N PRO A 574 -33.54 38.55 21.51
CA PRO A 574 -32.89 37.94 22.67
C PRO A 574 -32.14 36.65 22.35
N LYS A 575 -32.50 35.96 21.25
CA LYS A 575 -31.84 34.73 20.82
C LYS A 575 -30.37 34.98 20.47
N TRP A 576 -30.10 36.05 19.72
CA TRP A 576 -28.78 36.36 19.14
C TRP A 576 -27.82 37.08 20.07
N ASN A 577 -28.33 37.86 21.02
CA ASN A 577 -27.52 38.53 22.03
C ASN A 577 -28.23 38.57 23.40
N PRO A 578 -28.31 37.42 24.10
CA PRO A 578 -29.05 37.31 25.36
C PRO A 578 -28.44 38.16 26.48
N SER A 579 -27.11 38.27 26.53
CA SER A 579 -26.39 39.02 27.57
C SER A 579 -26.55 40.53 27.41
N GLY A 580 -26.43 41.05 26.18
CA GLY A 580 -26.64 42.46 25.87
C GLY A 580 -28.08 42.91 26.11
N VAL A 581 -29.05 42.08 25.75
CA VAL A 581 -30.48 42.33 26.00
C VAL A 581 -30.78 42.29 27.50
N ALA A 582 -30.26 41.32 28.25
CA ALA A 582 -30.45 41.24 29.69
C ALA A 582 -29.85 42.46 30.42
N ALA A 583 -28.65 42.90 30.02
CA ALA A 583 -28.01 44.09 30.57
C ALA A 583 -28.82 45.36 30.31
N CYS A 584 -29.33 45.55 29.08
CA CYS A 584 -30.18 46.69 28.75
C CYS A 584 -31.50 46.69 29.53
N LYS A 585 -32.15 45.52 29.68
CA LYS A 585 -33.38 45.37 30.48
C LYS A 585 -33.16 45.70 31.95
N ALA A 586 -32.12 45.12 32.56
CA ALA A 586 -31.79 45.41 33.95
C ALA A 586 -31.49 46.90 34.17
N ARG A 587 -30.82 47.54 33.20
CA ARG A 587 -30.52 48.98 33.27
C ARG A 587 -31.78 49.84 33.14
N LEU A 588 -32.66 49.50 32.20
CA LEU A 588 -33.95 50.16 32.02
C LEU A 588 -34.82 50.06 33.28
N GLU A 589 -34.94 48.87 33.87
CA GLU A 589 -35.68 48.64 35.11
C GLU A 589 -35.11 49.45 36.27
N ALA A 590 -33.79 49.50 36.42
CA ALA A 590 -33.14 50.32 37.44
C ALA A 590 -33.47 51.82 37.26
N ARG A 591 -33.44 52.33 36.02
CA ARG A 591 -33.78 53.74 35.72
C ARG A 591 -35.24 54.07 35.96
N LEU A 592 -36.15 53.19 35.59
CA LEU A 592 -37.58 53.37 35.86
C LEU A 592 -37.88 53.34 37.37
N TRP A 593 -37.17 52.52 38.13
CA TRP A 593 -37.30 52.48 39.59
C TRP A 593 -36.72 53.75 40.24
N GLU A 594 -35.56 54.23 39.79
CA GLU A 594 -34.97 55.51 40.22
C GLU A 594 -35.93 56.69 39.96
N ALA A 595 -36.52 56.77 38.75
CA ALA A 595 -37.49 57.81 38.41
C ALA A 595 -38.73 57.77 39.33
N ARG A 596 -39.28 56.58 39.59
CA ARG A 596 -40.41 56.40 40.53
C ARG A 596 -40.04 56.82 41.95
N ARG A 597 -38.81 56.53 42.39
CA ARG A 597 -38.30 56.96 43.70
C ARG A 597 -38.20 58.47 43.78
N ASP A 598 -37.64 59.11 42.76
CA ASP A 598 -37.51 60.56 42.67
C ASP A 598 -38.88 61.26 42.66
N ASP A 599 -39.87 60.69 41.97
CA ASP A 599 -41.26 61.18 41.99
C ASP A 599 -41.88 61.08 43.39
N VAL A 600 -41.69 59.95 44.08
CA VAL A 600 -42.16 59.77 45.47
C VAL A 600 -41.46 60.76 46.41
N GLU A 601 -40.16 60.98 46.24
CA GLU A 601 -39.40 61.96 47.02
C GLU A 601 -39.77 63.42 46.67
N HIS A 602 -40.12 63.71 45.42
CA HIS A 602 -40.65 65.00 44.99
C HIS A 602 -42.02 65.27 45.65
N VAL A 603 -42.92 64.27 45.66
CA VAL A 603 -44.21 64.34 46.37
C VAL A 603 -44.01 64.52 47.87
N ARG A 604 -43.04 63.83 48.49
CA ARG A 604 -42.68 64.03 49.90
C ARG A 604 -42.16 65.44 50.17
N ARG A 605 -41.30 65.99 49.30
CA ARG A 605 -40.80 67.38 49.39
C ARG A 605 -41.91 68.41 49.18
N MET A 606 -42.84 68.18 48.26
CA MET A 606 -44.04 69.01 48.06
C MET A 606 -44.96 68.99 49.28
N ARG A 607 -45.15 67.82 49.90
CA ARG A 607 -45.83 67.68 51.20
C ARG A 607 -45.15 68.50 52.30
N ALA A 608 -43.81 68.46 52.37
CA ALA A 608 -43.07 69.21 53.38
C ALA A 608 -43.11 70.74 53.17
N LYS A 609 -43.13 71.22 51.92
CA LYS A 609 -43.22 72.65 51.60
C LYS A 609 -44.62 73.25 51.73
N ASN A 610 -45.67 72.47 51.46
CA ASN A 610 -47.06 72.99 51.40
C ASN A 610 -47.89 72.69 52.66
N VAL A 611 -47.31 72.11 53.72
CA VAL A 611 -48.03 71.80 54.96
C VAL A 611 -47.40 72.57 56.13
N GLY A 612 -47.90 73.79 56.34
CA GLY A 612 -47.83 74.44 57.65
C GLY A 612 -48.86 73.82 58.62
N PRO A 613 -48.66 73.93 59.94
CA PRO A 613 -49.56 73.32 60.92
C PRO A 613 -50.93 73.99 60.83
N GLY A 614 -51.89 73.30 60.20
CA GLY A 614 -53.28 73.76 60.05
C GLY A 614 -53.95 73.51 58.70
N GLN A 615 -53.23 73.06 57.65
CA GLN A 615 -53.83 72.84 56.30
C GLN A 615 -54.01 71.37 55.89
N MET A 616 -54.06 70.45 56.85
CA MET A 616 -54.19 69.01 56.56
C MET A 616 -55.49 68.64 55.83
N ASP A 617 -56.62 69.32 56.07
CA ASP A 617 -57.92 68.85 55.54
C ASP A 617 -58.18 69.15 54.06
N ARG A 618 -57.60 70.22 53.50
CA ARG A 618 -57.73 70.50 52.05
C ARG A 618 -56.76 69.67 51.21
N VAL A 619 -55.55 69.44 51.72
CA VAL A 619 -54.53 68.65 51.04
C VAL A 619 -54.88 67.15 51.08
N ARG A 620 -55.53 66.66 52.14
CA ARG A 620 -56.00 65.26 52.21
C ARG A 620 -56.96 64.92 51.08
N LYS A 621 -57.93 65.78 50.79
CA LYS A 621 -58.89 65.56 49.69
C LYS A 621 -58.25 65.65 48.31
N SER A 622 -57.33 66.59 48.09
CA SER A 622 -56.66 66.73 46.79
C SER A 622 -55.67 65.60 46.51
N ILE A 623 -54.91 65.14 47.52
CA ILE A 623 -53.95 64.04 47.36
C ILE A 623 -54.65 62.70 47.18
N TRP A 624 -55.75 62.46 47.90
CA TRP A 624 -56.58 61.27 47.69
C TRP A 624 -57.20 61.23 46.29
N TYR A 625 -57.63 62.38 45.75
CA TYR A 625 -58.15 62.45 44.39
C TYR A 625 -57.08 62.13 43.32
N THR A 626 -55.84 62.59 43.50
CA THR A 626 -54.71 62.22 42.62
C THR A 626 -54.22 60.78 42.83
N LEU A 627 -54.29 60.24 44.05
CA LEU A 627 -53.95 58.84 44.32
C LEU A 627 -55.02 57.88 43.78
N ASP A 628 -56.30 58.26 43.78
CA ASP A 628 -57.38 57.52 43.10
C ASP A 628 -57.20 57.55 41.58
N GLN A 629 -56.78 58.68 41.00
CA GLN A 629 -56.46 58.75 39.57
C GLN A 629 -55.22 57.93 39.19
N LEU A 630 -54.21 57.85 40.06
CA LEU A 630 -53.04 56.99 39.87
C LEU A 630 -53.37 55.51 40.10
N ALA A 631 -54.25 55.18 41.05
CA ALA A 631 -54.73 53.82 41.29
C ALA A 631 -55.57 53.28 40.11
N ALA A 632 -56.28 54.16 39.39
CA ALA A 632 -56.97 53.80 38.15
C ALA A 632 -56.03 53.49 36.97
N PHE A 633 -54.74 53.85 37.06
CA PHE A 633 -53.72 53.60 36.03
C PHE A 633 -52.82 52.39 36.33
N VAL A 634 -52.91 51.81 37.53
CA VAL A 634 -52.16 50.60 37.91
C VAL A 634 -53.14 49.42 37.92
N ASP A 635 -53.16 48.68 36.82
CA ASP A 635 -53.71 47.32 36.81
C ASP A 635 -52.79 46.42 37.64
N VAL A 636 -53.05 46.34 38.96
CA VAL A 636 -52.39 45.37 39.85
C VAL A 636 -53.15 44.05 39.75
N SER A 637 -52.90 43.33 38.67
CA SER A 637 -53.22 41.92 38.56
C SER A 637 -51.93 41.12 38.72
N ALA A 638 -51.58 40.73 39.97
CA ALA A 638 -50.86 39.51 40.40
C ALA A 638 -49.97 39.71 41.66
N PRO A 639 -49.59 38.63 42.37
CA PRO A 639 -50.40 37.59 43.00
C PRO A 639 -50.29 37.66 44.55
N ASP A 640 -51.05 36.84 45.28
CA ASP A 640 -51.14 36.83 46.75
C ASP A 640 -49.82 36.43 47.45
N TRP A 641 -49.32 37.30 48.33
CA TRP A 641 -48.26 36.98 49.29
C TRP A 641 -48.88 37.01 50.70
N SER A 642 -48.84 35.89 51.42
CA SER A 642 -49.26 35.82 52.83
C SER A 642 -48.10 35.43 53.73
N ILE A 643 -48.01 36.08 54.89
CA ILE A 643 -46.96 35.90 55.88
C ILE A 643 -47.41 34.86 56.92
N VAL A 644 -46.63 33.79 57.10
CA VAL A 644 -46.74 32.87 58.24
C VAL A 644 -45.36 32.74 58.90
N GLY A 645 -45.15 33.50 59.97
CA GLY A 645 -43.87 33.53 60.71
C GLY A 645 -42.70 34.19 59.96
N ASP A 646 -41.49 34.06 60.52
CA ASP A 646 -40.28 34.82 60.10
C ASP A 646 -39.56 34.27 58.85
N THR A 647 -40.24 33.54 57.96
CA THR A 647 -39.67 33.08 56.68
C THR A 647 -40.65 33.24 55.52
N TRP A 648 -40.18 33.84 54.44
CA TRP A 648 -40.94 34.06 53.21
C TRP A 648 -40.94 32.80 52.34
N VAL A 649 -42.13 32.34 51.94
CA VAL A 649 -42.31 31.28 50.92
C VAL A 649 -43.14 31.86 49.77
N VAL A 650 -42.68 31.66 48.54
CA VAL A 650 -43.39 32.07 47.31
C VAL A 650 -44.23 30.89 46.82
N GLY A 651 -45.51 31.14 46.50
CA GLY A 651 -46.41 30.19 45.83
C GLY A 651 -46.36 30.34 44.32
#